data_AF-A0A939Y2X5-F1
#
_entry.id   AF-A0A939Y2X5-F1
#
_cell.length_a   1.000
_cell.length_b   1.000
_cell.length_c   1.000
_cell.angle_alpha   90.00
_cell.angle_beta   90.00
_cell.angle_gamma   90.00
#
_symmetry.space_group_name_H-M   'P 1'
#
loop_
_entity.id
_entity.type
_entity.pdbx_description
1 polymer ?
#
loop_
_entity_poly.entity_id
_entity_poly.type
_entity_poly.pdbx_seq_one_letter_code
_entity_poly.pdbx_strand_id
1 'polypeptide(L)'
;MPQMIRGKKETSRRSRRRYDFRAPLLVVFAAFLLFMVVVCPLMPVDRAMNAAGSGTGTYKGLVISEVMSANGSALPDDQGNFSDWVEIANLSDEDISLYEITLSDRSDKAKFIFPDVILPAGERVLVFCDNTNQNQPDKTYHAKFKLSSTKDAVYMFNPAGYAIDSVVLPTLNTNESYARMEDGSFEITSQYSPGYPNTEDGHVAYLSHYTITANTLRINEVIAAPRSGLRDEDGELSDWIEIYNASDERIALEHYALSDDEDDLTKWFFPKGAYIDPGRYYIVFCSGKDRTGSETGYPHTSFRLSAEGETITLSNAIGQMVDRVVYDNLPVDCSYGRDMTGNFWQIFTLATPGAANNEAGANLADEYLRGLNRTRVYLSEVMSSNDHVTAIAGTENKDWCEIWNAGTETVDISGWGLSDNINWPRKWQFPEGTVIWPGEHKLVMLDGRNTVDTQGAMHASYRLVRAGGETLTLSDSSGTILDKLYLPEIPTDYSYGRSFGTDGFFYYDAPSPGGPNGTGFRGFSDPPALDLPGGLYEGNVTVSIQVPRGTVVYYTLDGSLPTVTKGTQYTGPIRLTNTSVIRARAFETGRQPSETVSATYVLKTYFTLPVVCLTTDPDGLWNGSTGIFAVGDGIDILQYEGIPFRNPKPVYALMKEQKVRVEAYAEMFEQDGTTVFSQGVEFGIMGQYSLDMPQKTLKVLAKARYGSKYINGRLFPDRDFDQYRSFVLRNSGNDCVWTRMADGVQSRLTDMLDTTVIHQAWRPVIVYINGVYWGHYNLRERVSEYFVAQHEGLELNQAKSIDVLESNGTKRTQINNGSNEEWKAFINKVKTLSPGKNEEDLQYILDRVDVDNYFDYVILESFFANTDTGNIRYYKVPGGKWRWILYDMDYGLFNANSNGIANYLNPKGHGANDDIDNSLILKLLENRDMLDKFLTRFGEIFRTFTTDVIIAQIDECYAVLEPEMDMHYDRWASENLKSISFDQPQSKDGCLRYWRSRVERMRNVARKRPAYCWRQVAEWFKLTDAQMTEYFGPIPLIPRDATWDSDKAKNNGMTYLYGSSWQKLYP
;
A
#
# COMPACT_ATOMS: atom_id res chain seq x y z
N MET A 1 -14.25 1.96 41.91
CA MET A 1 -13.76 2.43 43.23
C MET A 1 -13.96 3.95 43.34
N PRO A 2 -14.18 4.48 44.55
CA PRO A 2 -15.30 5.40 44.83
C PRO A 2 -14.90 6.81 45.31
N GLN A 3 -15.91 7.69 45.29
CA GLN A 3 -16.26 8.82 46.19
C GLN A 3 -15.19 9.48 47.08
N MET A 4 -15.30 10.81 47.19
CA MET A 4 -15.45 11.66 48.42
C MET A 4 -14.86 13.08 48.14
N ILE A 5 -15.27 14.25 48.67
CA ILE A 5 -16.28 14.75 49.63
C ILE A 5 -16.20 16.31 49.69
N ARG A 6 -17.33 17.01 49.98
CA ARG A 6 -17.59 18.33 50.67
C ARG A 6 -16.73 19.59 50.32
N GLY A 7 -17.23 20.84 50.37
CA GLY A 7 -18.51 21.44 50.78
C GLY A 7 -18.40 22.98 50.97
N LYS A 8 -19.54 23.69 50.82
CA LYS A 8 -19.99 25.03 51.34
C LYS A 8 -19.04 26.25 51.42
N LYS A 9 -19.48 27.42 50.89
CA LYS A 9 -19.94 28.61 51.68
C LYS A 9 -20.24 29.92 50.88
N GLU A 10 -21.37 30.55 51.26
CA GLU A 10 -21.63 31.99 51.54
C GLU A 10 -21.22 33.13 50.55
N THR A 11 -22.16 33.81 49.87
CA THR A 11 -22.91 35.06 50.21
C THR A 11 -22.21 36.43 50.06
N SER A 12 -22.83 37.29 49.24
CA SER A 12 -23.26 38.68 49.52
C SER A 12 -22.70 39.87 48.68
N ARG A 13 -23.65 40.51 47.96
CA ARG A 13 -24.06 41.94 47.95
C ARG A 13 -23.08 43.10 47.62
N ARG A 14 -23.49 43.90 46.61
CA ARG A 14 -23.79 45.38 46.56
C ARG A 14 -23.42 45.91 45.15
N SER A 15 -24.00 46.94 44.51
CA SER A 15 -25.12 47.91 44.64
C SER A 15 -25.11 48.72 43.31
N ARG A 16 -26.16 49.34 42.71
CA ARG A 16 -26.96 50.51 43.14
C ARG A 16 -27.91 50.96 41.97
N ARG A 17 -29.20 51.26 42.30
CA ARG A 17 -30.15 52.36 41.91
C ARG A 17 -30.03 53.07 40.53
N ARG A 18 -31.11 53.46 39.79
CA ARG A 18 -32.40 54.20 40.05
C ARG A 18 -33.43 53.84 38.93
N TYR A 19 -34.74 53.60 39.12
CA TYR A 19 -35.93 54.36 39.57
C TYR A 19 -36.63 55.31 38.56
N ASP A 20 -37.87 54.91 38.21
CA ASP A 20 -39.11 55.61 37.83
C ASP A 20 -39.16 56.78 36.84
N PHE A 21 -40.02 56.63 35.82
CA PHE A 21 -41.17 57.52 35.56
C PHE A 21 -42.04 56.90 34.45
N ARG A 22 -43.34 56.66 34.68
CA ARG A 22 -44.47 56.81 33.70
C ARG A 22 -45.79 56.26 34.25
N ALA A 23 -46.37 56.98 35.22
CA ALA A 23 -47.77 56.84 35.62
C ALA A 23 -48.83 57.63 34.78
N PRO A 24 -48.56 58.37 33.67
CA PRO A 24 -49.63 59.07 32.95
C PRO A 24 -50.19 58.34 31.71
N LEU A 25 -49.67 57.16 31.32
CA LEU A 25 -50.11 56.48 30.08
C LEU A 25 -51.45 55.73 30.20
N LEU A 26 -51.82 55.29 31.42
CA LEU A 26 -53.02 54.49 31.68
C LEU A 26 -54.33 55.31 31.62
N VAL A 27 -54.26 56.62 31.88
CA VAL A 27 -55.46 57.50 31.86
C VAL A 27 -55.80 57.94 30.42
N VAL A 28 -54.80 58.07 29.55
CA VAL A 28 -55.01 58.40 28.11
C VAL A 28 -55.59 57.20 27.35
N PHE A 29 -55.19 55.98 27.71
CA PHE A 29 -55.71 54.75 27.08
C PHE A 29 -57.20 54.49 27.40
N ALA A 30 -57.64 54.80 28.62
CA ALA A 30 -59.03 54.63 29.03
C ALA A 30 -59.98 55.65 28.35
N ALA A 31 -59.52 56.89 28.12
CA ALA A 31 -60.29 57.91 27.42
C ALA A 31 -60.42 57.64 25.91
N PHE A 32 -59.39 57.04 25.29
CA PHE A 32 -59.42 56.66 23.86
C PHE A 32 -60.36 55.47 23.59
N LEU A 33 -60.42 54.50 24.52
CA LEU A 33 -61.38 53.39 24.49
C LEU A 33 -62.84 53.87 24.64
N LEU A 34 -63.10 54.88 25.48
CA LEU A 34 -64.44 55.44 25.65
C LEU A 34 -64.88 56.25 24.40
N PHE A 35 -63.95 56.90 23.71
CA PHE A 35 -64.22 57.68 22.49
C PHE A 35 -64.47 56.77 21.27
N MET A 36 -63.80 55.62 21.16
CA MET A 36 -64.04 54.64 20.09
C MET A 36 -65.43 53.99 20.16
N VAL A 37 -66.01 53.85 21.36
CA VAL A 37 -67.36 53.28 21.55
C VAL A 37 -68.47 54.29 21.20
N VAL A 38 -68.17 55.60 21.16
CA VAL A 38 -69.15 56.67 20.92
C VAL A 38 -69.18 57.14 19.45
N VAL A 39 -68.12 56.93 18.66
CA VAL A 39 -67.96 57.55 17.32
C VAL A 39 -67.95 56.57 16.15
N CYS A 40 -67.90 55.25 16.38
CA CYS A 40 -68.19 54.28 15.33
C CYS A 40 -69.61 53.75 15.50
N PRO A 41 -70.58 54.08 14.62
CA PRO A 41 -71.75 53.23 14.51
C PRO A 41 -71.23 51.86 14.08
N LEU A 42 -71.30 50.88 14.98
CA LEU A 42 -71.31 49.48 14.59
C LEU A 42 -72.48 49.34 13.63
N MET A 43 -72.21 49.41 12.32
CA MET A 43 -73.07 48.70 11.39
C MET A 43 -73.05 47.26 11.88
N PRO A 44 -74.22 46.65 12.13
CA PRO A 44 -74.26 45.24 12.46
C PRO A 44 -73.59 44.51 11.30
N VAL A 45 -72.41 43.94 11.55
CA VAL A 45 -71.93 42.84 10.72
C VAL A 45 -72.96 41.76 10.98
N ASP A 46 -73.84 41.52 10.02
CA ASP A 46 -74.78 40.42 10.12
C ASP A 46 -73.97 39.18 10.50
N ARG A 47 -74.35 38.54 11.61
CA ARG A 47 -73.66 37.33 12.06
C ARG A 47 -73.72 36.34 10.92
N ALA A 48 -72.62 35.66 10.62
CA ALA A 48 -72.70 34.47 9.79
C ALA A 48 -73.68 33.51 10.46
N MET A 49 -74.79 33.21 9.80
CA MET A 49 -75.84 32.35 10.31
C MET A 49 -75.80 31.07 9.48
N ASN A 50 -75.56 29.93 10.13
CA ASN A 50 -75.84 28.62 9.54
C ASN A 50 -77.37 28.37 9.48
N ALA A 51 -78.06 29.21 8.70
CA ALA A 51 -79.49 29.16 8.43
C ALA A 51 -79.70 29.15 6.91
N ALA A 52 -80.58 28.27 6.42
CA ALA A 52 -80.95 28.27 5.01
C ALA A 52 -81.76 29.55 4.69
N GLY A 53 -81.15 30.48 3.95
CA GLY A 53 -81.72 31.77 3.57
C GLY A 53 -81.78 31.97 2.05
N SER A 54 -82.61 32.92 1.60
CA SER A 54 -83.07 33.12 0.21
C SER A 54 -82.04 33.71 -0.78
N GLY A 55 -80.79 33.24 -0.76
CA GLY A 55 -79.70 33.72 -1.62
C GLY A 55 -78.81 32.64 -2.25
N THR A 56 -79.15 31.37 -2.12
CA THR A 56 -78.35 30.24 -2.66
C THR A 56 -78.38 30.12 -4.19
N GLY A 57 -79.31 30.81 -4.87
CA GLY A 57 -79.47 30.74 -6.32
C GLY A 57 -78.31 31.32 -7.12
N THR A 58 -77.63 32.36 -6.61
CA THR A 58 -76.53 33.05 -7.31
C THR A 58 -75.20 32.29 -7.26
N TYR A 59 -75.00 31.44 -6.25
CA TYR A 59 -73.77 30.65 -6.04
C TYR A 59 -74.01 29.16 -6.30
N LYS A 60 -75.05 28.83 -7.06
CA LYS A 60 -75.43 27.45 -7.35
C LYS A 60 -74.32 26.79 -8.17
N GLY A 61 -73.69 25.77 -7.58
CA GLY A 61 -72.55 25.06 -8.18
C GLY A 61 -71.22 25.36 -7.51
N LEU A 62 -71.12 26.39 -6.67
CA LEU A 62 -69.93 26.62 -5.83
C LEU A 62 -70.00 25.72 -4.59
N VAL A 63 -69.04 24.81 -4.46
CA VAL A 63 -69.04 23.79 -3.39
C VAL A 63 -67.67 23.65 -2.76
N ILE A 64 -67.65 23.18 -1.51
CA ILE A 64 -66.45 22.60 -0.91
C ILE A 64 -66.29 21.22 -1.54
N SER A 65 -65.21 21.03 -2.31
CA SER A 65 -64.98 19.80 -3.08
C SER A 65 -64.13 18.81 -2.31
N GLU A 66 -63.07 19.24 -1.62
CA GLU A 66 -62.15 18.31 -0.96
C GLU A 66 -61.52 18.98 0.26
N VAL A 67 -61.35 18.23 1.35
CA VAL A 67 -60.76 18.75 2.59
C VAL A 67 -59.77 17.75 3.17
N MET A 68 -58.59 18.22 3.56
CA MET A 68 -57.58 17.42 4.26
C MET A 68 -57.17 18.11 5.56
N SER A 69 -57.45 17.47 6.70
CA SER A 69 -57.19 18.00 8.05
C SER A 69 -55.96 17.38 8.74
N ALA A 70 -55.17 16.60 8.01
CA ALA A 70 -53.95 15.96 8.47
C ALA A 70 -53.03 15.66 7.27
N ASN A 71 -52.41 16.71 6.74
CA ASN A 71 -51.53 16.60 5.58
C ASN A 71 -50.11 16.23 6.04
N GLY A 72 -49.65 15.02 5.73
CA GLY A 72 -48.31 14.54 6.05
C GLY A 72 -47.36 14.54 4.86
N SER A 73 -47.89 14.32 3.66
CA SER A 73 -47.12 14.27 2.42
C SER A 73 -47.96 14.54 1.17
N ALA A 74 -49.23 14.92 1.30
CA ALA A 74 -50.17 14.92 0.18
C ALA A 74 -50.00 16.15 -0.71
N LEU A 75 -49.81 17.35 -0.14
CA LEU A 75 -49.61 18.58 -0.91
C LEU A 75 -48.82 19.59 -0.07
N PRO A 76 -47.58 19.96 -0.41
CA PRO A 76 -46.88 21.03 0.30
C PRO A 76 -47.47 22.40 -0.06
N ASP A 77 -47.40 23.34 0.88
CA ASP A 77 -47.71 24.75 0.63
C ASP A 77 -46.57 25.47 -0.09
N ASP A 78 -46.74 26.78 -0.32
CA ASP A 78 -45.77 27.62 -1.04
C ASP A 78 -44.42 27.79 -0.31
N GLN A 79 -44.32 27.28 0.92
CA GLN A 79 -43.12 27.26 1.75
C GLN A 79 -42.61 25.83 1.98
N GLY A 80 -43.19 24.82 1.33
CA GLY A 80 -42.81 23.42 1.46
C GLY A 80 -43.41 22.71 2.67
N ASN A 81 -44.27 23.35 3.47
CA ASN A 81 -44.88 22.71 4.64
C ASN A 81 -46.17 21.96 4.26
N PHE A 82 -46.43 20.82 4.90
CA PHE A 82 -47.67 20.07 4.68
C PHE A 82 -48.79 20.60 5.59
N SER A 83 -49.31 21.78 5.24
CA SER A 83 -50.43 22.43 5.94
C SER A 83 -51.77 21.76 5.61
N ASP A 84 -52.73 21.79 6.54
CA ASP A 84 -54.12 21.39 6.26
C ASP A 84 -54.69 22.23 5.10
N TRP A 85 -55.65 21.73 4.34
CA TRP A 85 -56.20 22.51 3.22
C TRP A 85 -57.66 22.19 2.92
N VAL A 86 -58.31 23.16 2.27
CA VAL A 86 -59.67 23.12 1.75
C VAL A 86 -59.63 23.47 0.27
N GLU A 87 -60.32 22.69 -0.54
CA GLU A 87 -60.57 22.98 -1.94
C GLU A 87 -62.03 23.41 -2.16
N ILE A 88 -62.20 24.45 -2.99
CA ILE A 88 -63.49 24.90 -3.49
C ILE A 88 -63.52 24.72 -5.00
N ALA A 89 -64.62 24.17 -5.50
CA ALA A 89 -64.85 23.98 -6.92
C ALA A 89 -66.06 24.77 -7.41
N ASN A 90 -65.95 25.32 -8.62
CA ASN A 90 -67.08 25.80 -9.40
C ASN A 90 -67.58 24.69 -10.33
N LEU A 91 -68.64 24.00 -9.92
CA LEU A 91 -69.29 22.94 -10.70
C LEU A 91 -70.43 23.46 -11.61
N SER A 92 -70.57 24.77 -11.77
CA SER A 92 -71.52 25.37 -12.70
C SER A 92 -70.91 25.55 -14.09
N ASP A 93 -71.75 25.92 -15.06
CA ASP A 93 -71.39 26.26 -16.44
C ASP A 93 -71.05 27.75 -16.62
N GLU A 94 -71.04 28.54 -15.55
CA GLU A 94 -70.78 29.98 -15.55
C GLU A 94 -69.64 30.35 -14.59
N ASP A 95 -68.96 31.45 -14.87
CA ASP A 95 -67.93 31.98 -13.99
C ASP A 95 -68.54 32.53 -12.69
N ILE A 96 -67.97 32.18 -11.53
CA ILE A 96 -68.46 32.62 -10.22
C ILE A 96 -67.46 33.58 -9.59
N SER A 97 -67.90 34.80 -9.25
CA SER A 97 -67.10 35.71 -8.43
C SER A 97 -67.05 35.23 -6.99
N LEU A 98 -65.83 35.11 -6.45
CA LEU A 98 -65.57 34.80 -5.05
C LEU A 98 -65.50 36.06 -4.17
N TYR A 99 -65.70 37.26 -4.74
CA TYR A 99 -65.60 38.51 -4.00
C TYR A 99 -66.50 38.51 -2.76
N GLU A 100 -65.90 38.74 -1.59
CA GLU A 100 -66.55 38.74 -0.27
C GLU A 100 -67.19 37.41 0.16
N ILE A 101 -66.96 36.31 -0.57
CA ILE A 101 -67.23 34.96 -0.07
C ILE A 101 -66.24 34.66 1.05
N THR A 102 -66.71 33.98 2.10
CA THR A 102 -65.89 33.72 3.28
C THR A 102 -65.83 32.24 3.64
N LEU A 103 -64.72 31.85 4.28
CA LEU A 103 -64.49 30.51 4.82
C LEU A 103 -64.27 30.55 6.34
N SER A 104 -64.72 29.50 7.03
CA SER A 104 -64.37 29.27 8.44
C SER A 104 -64.56 27.82 8.89
N ASP A 105 -63.82 27.45 9.93
CA ASP A 105 -64.06 26.31 10.84
C ASP A 105 -65.21 26.53 11.86
N ARG A 106 -65.99 27.63 11.77
CA ARG A 106 -67.06 27.95 12.72
C ARG A 106 -68.36 28.31 12.02
N SER A 107 -69.47 27.79 12.55
CA SER A 107 -70.81 28.01 12.00
C SER A 107 -71.37 29.42 12.21
N ASP A 108 -70.70 30.26 13.01
CA ASP A 108 -71.20 31.56 13.50
C ASP A 108 -70.28 32.75 13.17
N LYS A 109 -69.16 32.52 12.46
CA LYS A 109 -68.14 33.53 12.22
C LYS A 109 -67.31 33.21 10.98
N ALA A 110 -67.14 34.18 10.09
CA ALA A 110 -66.16 34.13 9.00
C ALA A 110 -64.73 34.35 9.52
N LYS A 111 -63.74 33.63 8.95
CA LYS A 111 -62.32 33.77 9.33
C LYS A 111 -61.37 34.03 8.17
N PHE A 112 -61.76 33.69 6.95
CA PHE A 112 -61.05 34.01 5.71
C PHE A 112 -62.03 34.66 4.74
N ILE A 113 -61.57 35.64 3.96
CA ILE A 113 -62.37 36.37 2.98
C ILE A 113 -61.62 36.32 1.67
N PHE A 114 -62.27 35.79 0.64
CA PHE A 114 -61.72 35.77 -0.72
C PHE A 114 -61.59 37.21 -1.26
N PRO A 115 -60.50 37.50 -1.98
CA PRO A 115 -60.38 38.76 -2.69
C PRO A 115 -61.30 38.81 -3.93
N ASP A 116 -61.28 39.92 -4.66
CA ASP A 116 -62.02 40.07 -5.92
C ASP A 116 -61.40 39.18 -7.01
N VAL A 117 -61.85 37.93 -7.05
CA VAL A 117 -61.38 36.90 -7.98
C VAL A 117 -62.58 36.20 -8.59
N ILE A 118 -62.45 35.90 -9.87
CA ILE A 118 -63.41 35.10 -10.63
C ILE A 118 -62.87 33.67 -10.66
N LEU A 119 -63.68 32.71 -10.23
CA LEU A 119 -63.42 31.28 -10.37
C LEU A 119 -64.17 30.78 -11.62
N PRO A 120 -63.47 30.48 -12.73
CA PRO A 120 -64.13 30.08 -13.98
C PRO A 120 -64.93 28.78 -13.85
N ALA A 121 -65.85 28.56 -14.79
CA ALA A 121 -66.63 27.31 -14.86
C ALA A 121 -65.71 26.08 -14.92
N GLY A 122 -65.91 25.11 -14.01
CA GLY A 122 -65.11 23.89 -13.92
C GLY A 122 -63.80 23.99 -13.13
N GLU A 123 -63.37 25.19 -12.74
CA GLU A 123 -62.10 25.43 -12.04
C GLU A 123 -62.19 25.19 -10.52
N ARG A 124 -61.03 25.06 -9.88
CA ARG A 124 -60.84 24.86 -8.44
C ARG A 124 -59.90 25.89 -7.84
N VAL A 125 -60.05 26.13 -6.54
CA VAL A 125 -59.14 26.97 -5.76
C VAL A 125 -58.83 26.29 -4.43
N LEU A 126 -57.55 26.31 -4.05
CA LEU A 126 -57.04 25.76 -2.80
C LEU A 126 -56.82 26.87 -1.77
N VAL A 127 -57.11 26.55 -0.52
CA VAL A 127 -56.86 27.40 0.64
C VAL A 127 -56.22 26.58 1.75
N PHE A 128 -54.97 26.88 2.09
CA PHE A 128 -54.27 26.25 3.21
C PHE A 128 -54.79 26.79 4.54
N CYS A 129 -55.06 25.91 5.50
CA CYS A 129 -55.60 26.20 6.82
C CYS A 129 -54.48 26.05 7.85
N ASP A 130 -53.63 27.06 7.99
CA ASP A 130 -52.37 27.00 8.75
C ASP A 130 -52.24 28.03 9.89
N ASN A 131 -53.31 28.78 10.18
CA ASN A 131 -53.37 29.96 11.06
C ASN A 131 -52.68 31.25 10.52
N THR A 132 -52.28 31.28 9.25
CA THR A 132 -51.84 32.52 8.59
C THR A 132 -52.99 33.13 7.80
N ASN A 133 -52.87 34.38 7.33
CA ASN A 133 -53.93 35.04 6.58
C ASN A 133 -53.37 35.71 5.33
N GLN A 134 -53.47 35.02 4.20
CA GLN A 134 -53.05 35.49 2.88
C GLN A 134 -54.23 35.45 1.92
N ASN A 135 -54.71 36.61 1.49
CA ASN A 135 -55.85 36.75 0.60
C ASN A 135 -55.59 37.72 -0.57
N GLN A 136 -54.36 37.82 -1.05
CA GLN A 136 -54.03 38.57 -2.27
C GLN A 136 -54.34 37.72 -3.53
N PRO A 137 -54.97 38.28 -4.58
CA PRO A 137 -55.37 37.54 -5.78
C PRO A 137 -54.27 36.71 -6.47
N ASP A 138 -53.02 37.19 -6.42
CA ASP A 138 -51.87 36.60 -7.14
C ASP A 138 -50.99 35.71 -6.25
N LYS A 139 -51.49 35.28 -5.09
CA LYS A 139 -50.76 34.43 -4.14
C LYS A 139 -51.59 33.24 -3.70
N THR A 140 -50.89 32.19 -3.27
CA THR A 140 -51.50 31.05 -2.57
C THR A 140 -52.32 31.55 -1.39
N TYR A 141 -53.52 31.01 -1.20
CA TYR A 141 -54.43 31.44 -0.14
C TYR A 141 -54.16 30.69 1.16
N HIS A 142 -54.10 31.44 2.25
CA HIS A 142 -53.96 30.89 3.59
C HIS A 142 -55.02 31.46 4.53
N ALA A 143 -55.72 30.59 5.23
CA ALA A 143 -56.82 30.90 6.12
C ALA A 143 -56.39 30.87 7.60
N LYS A 144 -56.93 31.81 8.36
CA LYS A 144 -56.55 32.04 9.77
C LYS A 144 -57.23 31.07 10.74
N PHE A 145 -57.18 29.78 10.43
CA PHE A 145 -57.57 28.66 11.28
C PHE A 145 -56.82 27.39 10.85
N LYS A 146 -56.82 26.37 11.70
CA LYS A 146 -56.35 25.01 11.40
C LYS A 146 -57.52 24.04 11.54
N LEU A 147 -57.44 22.89 10.89
CA LEU A 147 -58.48 21.87 10.97
C LEU A 147 -58.08 20.80 11.99
N SER A 148 -59.06 20.26 12.71
CA SER A 148 -58.84 19.12 13.62
C SER A 148 -59.15 17.80 12.92
N SER A 149 -58.18 16.87 12.92
CA SER A 149 -58.36 15.50 12.40
C SER A 149 -59.32 14.61 13.20
N THR A 150 -59.81 15.06 14.36
CA THR A 150 -60.71 14.26 15.21
C THR A 150 -62.19 14.60 15.05
N LYS A 151 -62.53 15.86 14.73
CA LYS A 151 -63.87 16.40 14.42
C LYS A 151 -63.76 17.91 14.23
N ASP A 152 -64.11 18.40 13.05
CA ASP A 152 -64.23 19.83 12.71
C ASP A 152 -65.32 20.04 11.65
N ALA A 153 -65.59 21.29 11.25
CA ALA A 153 -66.49 21.56 10.14
C ALA A 153 -66.08 22.81 9.37
N VAL A 154 -66.08 22.74 8.03
CA VAL A 154 -65.79 23.87 7.15
C VAL A 154 -67.09 24.47 6.65
N TYR A 155 -67.21 25.78 6.73
CA TYR A 155 -68.35 26.55 6.28
C TYR A 155 -67.89 27.58 5.25
N MET A 156 -68.63 27.66 4.15
CA MET A 156 -68.50 28.70 3.13
C MET A 156 -69.74 29.59 3.17
N PHE A 157 -69.56 30.90 3.36
CA PHE A 157 -70.68 31.85 3.45
C PHE A 157 -70.66 32.88 2.33
N ASN A 158 -71.86 33.31 1.91
CA ASN A 158 -72.02 34.43 1.01
C ASN A 158 -71.75 35.77 1.73
N PRO A 159 -71.68 36.91 1.01
CA PRO A 159 -71.42 38.22 1.61
C PRO A 159 -72.46 38.65 2.66
N ALA A 160 -73.67 38.09 2.61
CA ALA A 160 -74.74 38.33 3.58
C ALA A 160 -74.67 37.39 4.81
N GLY A 161 -73.65 36.53 4.90
CA GLY A 161 -73.42 35.63 6.04
C GLY A 161 -74.23 34.33 6.03
N TYR A 162 -74.95 34.01 4.96
CA TYR A 162 -75.66 32.73 4.83
C TYR A 162 -74.73 31.65 4.25
N ALA A 163 -74.82 30.43 4.78
CA ALA A 163 -74.03 29.31 4.28
C ALA A 163 -74.38 28.99 2.82
N ILE A 164 -73.37 29.03 1.94
CA ILE A 164 -73.42 28.54 0.56
C ILE A 164 -73.29 27.01 0.58
N ASP A 165 -72.27 26.52 1.29
CA ASP A 165 -71.99 25.11 1.48
C ASP A 165 -71.30 24.88 2.82
N SER A 166 -71.39 23.66 3.35
CA SER A 166 -70.69 23.28 4.57
C SER A 166 -70.46 21.78 4.63
N VAL A 167 -69.35 21.37 5.22
CA VAL A 167 -69.02 19.97 5.45
C VAL A 167 -68.55 19.76 6.88
N VAL A 168 -69.11 18.75 7.55
CA VAL A 168 -68.62 18.28 8.85
C VAL A 168 -67.63 17.16 8.60
N LEU A 169 -66.40 17.33 9.09
CA LEU A 169 -65.31 16.39 8.85
C LEU A 169 -65.44 15.17 9.77
N PRO A 170 -65.31 13.94 9.24
CA PRO A 170 -65.10 12.75 10.05
C PRO A 170 -63.68 12.76 10.66
N THR A 171 -63.35 11.73 11.44
CA THR A 171 -61.95 11.51 11.81
C THR A 171 -61.18 11.07 10.57
N LEU A 172 -60.12 11.80 10.20
CA LEU A 172 -59.25 11.49 9.06
C LEU A 172 -57.87 11.08 9.56
N ASN A 173 -57.31 10.02 8.99
CA ASN A 173 -55.89 9.67 9.20
C ASN A 173 -54.99 10.62 8.40
N THR A 174 -53.69 10.58 8.65
CA THR A 174 -52.70 11.33 7.86
C THR A 174 -52.81 10.95 6.38
N ASN A 175 -52.89 11.96 5.51
CA ASN A 175 -53.04 11.84 4.05
C ASN A 175 -54.37 11.23 3.56
N GLU A 176 -55.40 11.18 4.40
CA GLU A 176 -56.77 10.96 3.93
C GLU A 176 -57.46 12.31 3.70
N SER A 177 -58.16 12.44 2.57
CA SER A 177 -59.05 13.56 2.29
C SER A 177 -60.51 13.14 2.45
N TYR A 178 -61.37 14.12 2.77
CA TYR A 178 -62.81 13.97 2.71
C TYR A 178 -63.31 14.66 1.45
N ALA A 179 -63.54 13.85 0.41
CA ALA A 179 -63.78 14.31 -0.95
C ALA A 179 -65.27 14.20 -1.32
N ARG A 180 -65.79 15.23 -1.97
CA ARG A 180 -67.14 15.27 -2.54
C ARG A 180 -67.15 14.55 -3.88
N MET A 181 -67.95 13.50 -4.00
CA MET A 181 -68.13 12.69 -5.20
C MET A 181 -69.12 13.33 -6.19
N GLU A 182 -69.18 12.81 -7.42
CA GLU A 182 -70.07 13.33 -8.48
C GLU A 182 -71.56 13.33 -8.08
N ASP A 183 -71.98 12.37 -7.25
CA ASP A 183 -73.36 12.30 -6.75
C ASP A 183 -73.65 13.29 -5.60
N GLY A 184 -72.64 14.05 -5.18
CA GLY A 184 -72.67 15.04 -4.12
C GLY A 184 -72.47 14.48 -2.71
N SER A 185 -72.31 13.16 -2.55
CA SER A 185 -71.92 12.54 -1.28
C SER A 185 -70.45 12.82 -0.94
N PHE A 186 -70.08 12.70 0.33
CA PHE A 186 -68.68 12.79 0.76
C PHE A 186 -68.18 11.42 1.20
N GLU A 187 -66.98 11.07 0.80
CA GLU A 187 -66.30 9.85 1.24
C GLU A 187 -64.89 10.15 1.74
N ILE A 188 -64.42 9.31 2.66
CA ILE A 188 -63.01 9.32 3.09
C ILE A 188 -62.23 8.55 2.02
N THR A 189 -61.22 9.18 1.44
CA THR A 189 -60.38 8.56 0.42
C THR A 189 -58.90 8.85 0.69
N SER A 190 -58.05 7.88 0.36
CA SER A 190 -56.60 8.10 0.26
C SER A 190 -56.18 8.58 -1.13
N GLN A 191 -57.12 8.66 -2.08
CA GLN A 191 -56.89 9.15 -3.44
C GLN A 191 -57.19 10.64 -3.52
N TYR A 192 -56.38 11.44 -2.80
CA TYR A 192 -56.52 12.88 -2.84
C TYR A 192 -56.17 13.44 -4.23
N SER A 193 -56.85 14.50 -4.65
CA SER A 193 -56.72 15.05 -6.01
C SER A 193 -56.71 16.58 -6.05
N PRO A 194 -55.87 17.26 -5.25
CA PRO A 194 -55.90 18.71 -5.15
C PRO A 194 -55.63 19.38 -6.51
N GLY A 195 -56.50 20.29 -6.89
CA GLY A 195 -56.51 20.97 -8.19
C GLY A 195 -57.18 20.17 -9.31
N TYR A 196 -57.65 18.96 -9.06
CA TYR A 196 -58.24 18.05 -10.06
C TYR A 196 -59.63 17.56 -9.62
N PRO A 197 -60.45 16.98 -10.53
CA PRO A 197 -61.70 16.35 -10.13
C PRO A 197 -61.47 15.15 -9.19
N ASN A 198 -62.29 15.04 -8.13
CA ASN A 198 -62.31 13.94 -7.15
C ASN A 198 -62.70 12.58 -7.76
N THR A 199 -61.85 12.07 -8.63
CA THR A 199 -62.01 10.87 -9.44
C THR A 199 -60.68 10.14 -9.51
N GLU A 200 -60.69 8.84 -9.84
CA GLU A 200 -59.46 8.09 -10.09
C GLU A 200 -58.57 8.79 -11.13
N ASP A 201 -59.15 9.24 -12.24
CA ASP A 201 -58.41 9.93 -13.30
C ASP A 201 -57.78 11.25 -12.81
N GLY A 202 -58.46 11.99 -11.93
CA GLY A 202 -57.93 13.21 -11.31
C GLY A 202 -56.81 12.92 -10.32
N HIS A 203 -56.93 11.86 -9.52
CA HIS A 203 -55.85 11.38 -8.65
C HIS A 203 -54.62 10.93 -9.46
N VAL A 204 -54.83 10.19 -10.55
CA VAL A 204 -53.77 9.77 -11.46
C VAL A 204 -53.14 10.98 -12.15
N ALA A 205 -53.92 11.97 -12.60
CA ALA A 205 -53.41 13.20 -13.22
C ALA A 205 -52.55 14.00 -12.22
N TYR A 206 -53.01 14.11 -10.97
CA TYR A 206 -52.24 14.70 -9.88
C TYR A 206 -50.91 13.95 -9.64
N LEU A 207 -50.95 12.62 -9.46
CA LEU A 207 -49.75 11.81 -9.22
C LEU A 207 -48.82 11.71 -10.43
N SER A 208 -49.33 11.85 -11.66
CA SER A 208 -48.51 11.79 -12.88
C SER A 208 -47.50 12.93 -12.97
N HIS A 209 -47.74 14.05 -12.29
CA HIS A 209 -46.76 15.13 -12.13
C HIS A 209 -45.57 14.77 -11.22
N TYR A 210 -45.72 13.71 -10.41
CA TYR A 210 -44.75 13.31 -9.39
C TYR A 210 -44.22 11.87 -9.58
N THR A 211 -44.68 11.16 -10.63
CA THR A 211 -44.29 9.77 -10.93
C THR A 211 -43.08 9.74 -11.86
N ILE A 212 -42.00 9.06 -11.45
CA ILE A 212 -40.78 8.92 -12.25
C ILE A 212 -40.55 7.45 -12.55
N THR A 213 -40.15 7.17 -13.79
CA THR A 213 -39.64 5.84 -14.14
C THR A 213 -38.30 5.62 -13.44
N ALA A 214 -38.16 4.55 -12.66
CA ALA A 214 -36.92 4.27 -11.95
C ALA A 214 -35.69 4.38 -12.88
N ASN A 215 -34.64 5.05 -12.40
CA ASN A 215 -33.33 5.22 -13.06
C ASN A 215 -33.24 6.25 -14.21
N THR A 216 -34.27 7.10 -14.44
CA THR A 216 -34.22 8.18 -15.46
C THR A 216 -33.57 9.47 -14.96
N LEU A 217 -33.96 9.97 -13.78
CA LEU A 217 -33.28 11.08 -13.10
C LEU A 217 -32.50 10.52 -11.93
N ARG A 218 -31.19 10.75 -11.89
CA ARG A 218 -30.31 10.09 -10.92
C ARG A 218 -29.15 10.97 -10.48
N ILE A 219 -28.65 10.72 -9.27
CA ILE A 219 -27.39 11.27 -8.80
C ILE A 219 -26.28 10.54 -9.56
N ASN A 220 -25.37 11.28 -10.20
CA ASN A 220 -24.35 10.73 -11.08
C ASN A 220 -22.94 10.78 -10.47
N GLU A 221 -22.59 11.88 -9.82
CA GLU A 221 -21.27 12.12 -9.27
C GLU A 221 -21.36 13.06 -8.06
N VAL A 222 -20.53 12.83 -7.05
CA VAL A 222 -20.49 13.59 -5.80
C VAL A 222 -19.03 13.84 -5.41
N ILE A 223 -18.71 15.05 -4.97
CA ILE A 223 -17.43 15.34 -4.31
C ILE A 223 -17.66 16.11 -3.01
N ALA A 224 -17.09 15.61 -1.92
CA ALA A 224 -17.27 16.19 -0.59
C ALA A 224 -16.09 17.08 -0.15
N ALA A 225 -14.89 16.87 -0.70
CA ALA A 225 -13.68 17.58 -0.28
C ALA A 225 -12.76 17.95 -1.45
N PRO A 226 -13.18 18.82 -2.38
CA PRO A 226 -12.35 19.23 -3.51
C PRO A 226 -11.12 20.05 -3.06
N ARG A 227 -9.99 19.83 -3.72
CA ARG A 227 -8.75 20.62 -3.61
C ARG A 227 -8.31 21.23 -4.93
N SER A 228 -8.92 20.83 -6.03
CA SER A 228 -8.70 21.31 -7.38
C SER A 228 -9.99 21.22 -8.20
N GLY A 229 -9.93 21.66 -9.47
CA GLY A 229 -11.05 21.53 -10.40
C GLY A 229 -12.06 22.68 -10.29
N LEU A 230 -13.34 22.34 -10.39
CA LEU A 230 -14.45 23.30 -10.48
C LEU A 230 -14.51 24.21 -9.26
N ARG A 231 -14.53 25.52 -9.50
CA ARG A 231 -14.69 26.56 -8.48
C ARG A 231 -16.06 27.20 -8.60
N ASP A 232 -16.58 27.64 -7.47
CA ASP A 232 -17.78 28.48 -7.45
C ASP A 232 -17.45 29.93 -7.87
N GLU A 233 -18.48 30.76 -7.95
CA GLU A 233 -18.39 32.16 -8.35
C GLU A 233 -17.51 33.03 -7.43
N ASP A 234 -17.30 32.60 -6.19
CA ASP A 234 -16.45 33.29 -5.21
C ASP A 234 -14.97 32.85 -5.37
N GLY A 235 -14.70 31.92 -6.30
CA GLY A 235 -13.39 31.31 -6.51
C GLY A 235 -13.07 30.21 -5.50
N GLU A 236 -14.05 29.78 -4.69
CA GLU A 236 -13.88 28.76 -3.67
C GLU A 236 -14.05 27.35 -4.26
N LEU A 237 -13.39 26.37 -3.65
CA LEU A 237 -13.60 24.96 -3.95
C LEU A 237 -14.68 24.45 -3.01
N SER A 238 -15.92 24.45 -3.52
CA SER A 238 -17.09 23.93 -2.82
C SER A 238 -17.34 22.49 -3.26
N ASP A 239 -17.73 21.66 -2.31
CA ASP A 239 -18.38 20.37 -2.54
C ASP A 239 -19.57 20.51 -3.49
N TRP A 240 -19.86 19.46 -4.25
CA TRP A 240 -20.95 19.49 -5.22
C TRP A 240 -21.52 18.10 -5.50
N ILE A 241 -22.78 18.12 -5.95
CA ILE A 241 -23.54 16.98 -6.46
C ILE A 241 -23.87 17.22 -7.93
N GLU A 242 -23.72 16.19 -8.74
CA GLU A 242 -24.15 16.19 -10.13
C GLU A 242 -25.34 15.25 -10.35
N ILE A 243 -26.36 15.76 -11.04
CA ILE A 243 -27.56 15.03 -11.44
C ILE A 243 -27.54 14.79 -12.94
N TYR A 244 -27.92 13.59 -13.36
CA TYR A 244 -27.99 13.18 -14.77
C TYR A 244 -29.41 12.84 -15.20
N ASN A 245 -29.80 13.34 -16.37
CA ASN A 245 -31.02 12.94 -17.06
C ASN A 245 -30.72 11.85 -18.10
N ALA A 246 -31.04 10.61 -17.76
CA ALA A 246 -30.90 9.42 -18.60
C ALA A 246 -32.11 9.17 -19.53
N SER A 247 -33.13 10.02 -19.50
CA SER A 247 -34.28 9.92 -20.40
C SER A 247 -34.03 10.61 -21.75
N ASP A 248 -34.98 10.44 -22.67
CA ASP A 248 -35.04 11.10 -23.98
C ASP A 248 -35.85 12.41 -23.97
N GLU A 249 -36.38 12.82 -22.82
CA GLU A 249 -37.16 14.06 -22.65
C GLU A 249 -36.52 15.03 -21.65
N ARG A 250 -36.88 16.31 -21.75
CA ARG A 250 -36.45 17.34 -20.78
C ARG A 250 -37.18 17.11 -19.46
N ILE A 251 -36.43 17.12 -18.36
CA ILE A 251 -36.99 17.00 -17.01
C ILE A 251 -36.92 18.36 -16.30
N ALA A 252 -38.06 18.89 -15.87
CA ALA A 252 -38.12 20.05 -14.98
C ALA A 252 -37.81 19.64 -13.54
N LEU A 253 -36.99 20.42 -12.84
CA LEU A 253 -36.49 20.09 -11.50
C LEU A 253 -37.20 20.86 -10.37
N GLU A 254 -38.05 21.85 -10.68
CA GLU A 254 -38.65 22.76 -9.68
C GLU A 254 -39.53 22.10 -8.59
N HIS A 255 -39.77 20.79 -8.70
CA HIS A 255 -40.49 19.97 -7.73
C HIS A 255 -39.67 18.81 -7.18
N TYR A 256 -38.34 18.91 -7.28
CA TYR A 256 -37.39 17.95 -6.72
C TYR A 256 -36.64 18.58 -5.56
N ALA A 257 -36.14 17.73 -4.68
CA ALA A 257 -35.32 18.14 -3.55
C ALA A 257 -34.07 17.26 -3.39
N LEU A 258 -33.01 17.86 -2.86
CA LEU A 258 -31.81 17.19 -2.37
C LEU A 258 -31.77 17.25 -0.85
N SER A 259 -31.23 16.21 -0.23
CA SER A 259 -30.98 16.17 1.21
C SER A 259 -29.77 15.29 1.55
N ASP A 260 -29.02 15.72 2.57
CA ASP A 260 -28.01 14.97 3.32
C ASP A 260 -28.58 14.31 4.60
N ASP A 261 -29.90 14.42 4.83
CA ASP A 261 -30.61 13.91 6.00
C ASP A 261 -31.73 12.94 5.58
N GLU A 262 -31.59 11.66 5.94
CA GLU A 262 -32.57 10.62 5.57
C GLU A 262 -33.91 10.77 6.30
N ASP A 263 -33.97 11.54 7.38
CA ASP A 263 -35.19 11.85 8.11
C ASP A 263 -35.93 13.08 7.53
N ASP A 264 -35.30 13.85 6.64
CA ASP A 264 -35.87 14.99 5.91
C ASP A 264 -35.48 14.97 4.44
N LEU A 265 -36.24 14.24 3.62
CA LEU A 265 -35.95 14.07 2.19
C LEU A 265 -36.15 15.37 1.36
N THR A 266 -36.82 16.38 1.92
CA THR A 266 -37.21 17.62 1.23
C THR A 266 -36.41 18.85 1.68
N LYS A 267 -35.24 18.64 2.27
CA LYS A 267 -34.42 19.67 2.91
C LYS A 267 -34.04 20.86 2.01
N TRP A 268 -33.76 20.63 0.72
CA TRP A 268 -33.43 21.69 -0.23
C TRP A 268 -34.08 21.47 -1.60
N PHE A 269 -34.94 22.39 -2.04
CA PHE A 269 -35.61 22.32 -3.34
C PHE A 269 -34.79 22.97 -4.45
N PHE A 270 -34.86 22.40 -5.66
CA PHE A 270 -34.25 23.04 -6.83
C PHE A 270 -34.93 24.38 -7.16
N PRO A 271 -34.19 25.36 -7.73
CA PRO A 271 -34.74 26.66 -8.09
C PRO A 271 -35.86 26.57 -9.13
N LYS A 272 -36.82 27.50 -9.05
CA LYS A 272 -37.91 27.63 -10.04
C LYS A 272 -37.34 27.75 -11.46
N GLY A 273 -37.91 26.98 -12.39
CA GLY A 273 -37.47 26.94 -13.79
C GLY A 273 -36.17 26.17 -14.05
N ALA A 274 -35.59 25.49 -13.06
CA ALA A 274 -34.48 24.56 -13.29
C ALA A 274 -34.93 23.36 -14.13
N TYR A 275 -34.10 22.93 -15.08
CA TYR A 275 -34.37 21.77 -15.94
C TYR A 275 -33.07 21.09 -16.39
N ILE A 276 -33.17 19.82 -16.82
CA ILE A 276 -32.09 19.07 -17.46
C ILE A 276 -32.57 18.54 -18.81
N ASP A 277 -31.88 18.91 -19.89
CA ASP A 277 -32.13 18.34 -21.22
C ASP A 277 -31.70 16.85 -21.31
N PRO A 278 -32.24 16.07 -22.26
CA PRO A 278 -31.87 14.65 -22.45
C PRO A 278 -30.36 14.44 -22.52
N GLY A 279 -29.83 13.50 -21.73
CA GLY A 279 -28.41 13.17 -21.70
C GLY A 279 -27.49 14.27 -21.17
N ARG A 280 -28.03 15.27 -20.46
CA ARG A 280 -27.26 16.36 -19.85
C ARG A 280 -27.13 16.19 -18.33
N TYR A 281 -26.21 16.98 -17.77
CA TYR A 281 -25.83 17.00 -16.37
C TYR A 281 -26.25 18.34 -15.74
N TYR A 282 -26.50 18.33 -14.44
CA TYR A 282 -26.84 19.52 -13.65
C TYR A 282 -26.05 19.50 -12.35
N ILE A 283 -25.22 20.52 -12.13
CA ILE A 283 -24.34 20.62 -10.97
C ILE A 283 -24.99 21.51 -9.91
N VAL A 284 -24.92 21.07 -8.66
CA VAL A 284 -25.36 21.82 -7.48
C VAL A 284 -24.19 21.87 -6.51
N PHE A 285 -23.75 23.06 -6.10
CA PHE A 285 -22.76 23.19 -5.03
C PHE A 285 -23.41 22.94 -3.67
N CYS A 286 -22.74 22.19 -2.80
CA CYS A 286 -23.20 21.92 -1.44
C CYS A 286 -22.53 22.85 -0.44
N SER A 287 -22.42 24.14 -0.72
CA SER A 287 -21.56 25.03 0.08
C SER A 287 -22.17 25.50 1.41
N GLY A 288 -23.46 25.23 1.65
CA GLY A 288 -24.27 25.81 2.72
C GLY A 288 -24.67 27.29 2.50
N LYS A 289 -24.43 27.84 1.31
CA LYS A 289 -24.72 29.26 0.99
C LYS A 289 -26.21 29.51 0.63
N ASP A 290 -26.97 28.46 0.32
CA ASP A 290 -28.40 28.49 -0.03
C ASP A 290 -28.76 29.53 -1.11
N ARG A 291 -28.23 29.36 -2.32
CA ARG A 291 -28.37 30.29 -3.46
C ARG A 291 -29.10 29.63 -4.63
N THR A 292 -29.96 30.36 -5.31
CA THR A 292 -30.77 29.85 -6.44
C THR A 292 -30.00 29.75 -7.76
N GLY A 293 -28.76 30.24 -7.84
CA GLY A 293 -27.92 30.18 -9.05
C GLY A 293 -28.30 31.16 -10.17
N SER A 294 -29.41 31.91 -10.05
CA SER A 294 -29.85 32.90 -11.05
C SER A 294 -28.89 34.09 -11.22
N GLU A 295 -28.00 34.31 -10.25
CA GLU A 295 -26.99 35.37 -10.25
C GLU A 295 -25.57 34.85 -10.60
N THR A 296 -25.33 33.54 -10.50
CA THR A 296 -23.96 32.96 -10.36
C THR A 296 -23.68 31.77 -11.28
N GLY A 297 -24.70 31.18 -11.91
CA GLY A 297 -24.57 30.08 -12.87
C GLY A 297 -24.80 28.67 -12.31
N TYR A 298 -24.58 28.46 -11.01
CA TYR A 298 -24.86 27.19 -10.31
C TYR A 298 -25.62 27.45 -9.00
N PRO A 299 -26.63 26.63 -8.64
CA PRO A 299 -27.28 26.74 -7.35
C PRO A 299 -26.44 26.16 -6.22
N HIS A 300 -26.70 26.63 -5.00
CA HIS A 300 -26.05 26.20 -3.76
C HIS A 300 -27.07 25.65 -2.77
N THR A 301 -26.82 24.49 -2.18
CA THR A 301 -27.68 23.94 -1.12
C THR A 301 -27.49 24.67 0.21
N SER A 302 -28.42 24.41 1.14
CA SER A 302 -28.39 24.88 2.53
C SER A 302 -27.51 24.02 3.46
N PHE A 303 -26.93 22.94 2.94
CA PHE A 303 -26.08 21.99 3.67
C PHE A 303 -24.71 21.81 3.00
N ARG A 304 -23.83 21.03 3.65
CA ARG A 304 -22.49 20.64 3.19
C ARG A 304 -22.32 19.13 3.31
N LEU A 305 -21.43 18.58 2.52
CA LEU A 305 -21.14 17.16 2.48
C LEU A 305 -19.99 16.75 3.40
N SER A 306 -20.11 15.56 3.99
CA SER A 306 -19.09 14.95 4.85
C SER A 306 -18.22 13.95 4.08
N ALA A 307 -16.91 14.20 4.00
CA ALA A 307 -15.96 13.24 3.40
C ALA A 307 -15.76 11.94 4.22
N GLU A 308 -16.19 11.90 5.48
CA GLU A 308 -16.11 10.72 6.36
C GLU A 308 -17.26 9.72 6.13
N GLY A 309 -18.25 10.13 5.34
CA GLY A 309 -19.38 9.31 4.92
C GLY A 309 -20.72 9.99 5.16
N GLU A 310 -21.63 9.76 4.23
CA GLU A 310 -22.91 10.45 4.15
C GLU A 310 -23.89 9.72 3.23
N THR A 311 -25.18 9.98 3.45
CA THR A 311 -26.25 9.62 2.51
C THR A 311 -26.77 10.88 1.85
N ILE A 312 -26.86 10.87 0.51
CA ILE A 312 -27.51 11.92 -0.25
C ILE A 312 -28.73 11.33 -0.95
N THR A 313 -29.87 12.00 -0.80
CA THR A 313 -31.13 11.60 -1.41
C THR A 313 -31.61 12.65 -2.41
N LEU A 314 -32.13 12.18 -3.53
CA LEU A 314 -32.94 12.95 -4.46
C LEU A 314 -34.38 12.51 -4.26
N SER A 315 -35.31 13.43 -3.98
CA SER A 315 -36.73 13.15 -3.81
C SER A 315 -37.61 14.06 -4.67
N ASN A 316 -38.88 13.71 -4.84
CA ASN A 316 -39.89 14.63 -5.35
C ASN A 316 -40.50 15.48 -4.21
N ALA A 317 -41.39 16.41 -4.56
CA ALA A 317 -41.99 17.38 -3.64
C ALA A 317 -42.92 16.77 -2.58
N ILE A 318 -43.34 15.52 -2.74
CA ILE A 318 -44.15 14.78 -1.74
C ILE A 318 -43.28 13.85 -0.88
N GLY A 319 -41.96 13.98 -0.95
CA GLY A 319 -41.00 13.20 -0.15
C GLY A 319 -40.79 11.76 -0.64
N GLN A 320 -41.23 11.41 -1.85
CA GLN A 320 -40.89 10.10 -2.42
C GLN A 320 -39.46 10.12 -2.96
N MET A 321 -38.66 9.15 -2.53
CA MET A 321 -37.26 9.01 -2.94
C MET A 321 -37.15 8.58 -4.41
N VAL A 322 -36.35 9.31 -5.17
CA VAL A 322 -36.06 9.10 -6.59
C VAL A 322 -34.74 8.37 -6.79
N ASP A 323 -33.70 8.83 -6.10
CA ASP A 323 -32.39 8.18 -6.08
C ASP A 323 -31.70 8.41 -4.74
N ARG A 324 -30.73 7.55 -4.43
CA ARG A 324 -29.95 7.59 -3.19
C ARG A 324 -28.52 7.15 -3.47
N VAL A 325 -27.58 7.89 -2.94
CA VAL A 325 -26.17 7.49 -2.88
C VAL A 325 -25.71 7.48 -1.44
N VAL A 326 -24.97 6.45 -1.07
CA VAL A 326 -24.29 6.33 0.21
C VAL A 326 -22.82 6.08 -0.08
N TYR A 327 -21.96 6.85 0.59
CA TYR A 327 -20.52 6.64 0.56
C TYR A 327 -19.97 6.67 1.97
N ASP A 328 -18.92 5.89 2.21
CA ASP A 328 -18.19 5.87 3.47
C ASP A 328 -17.09 6.96 3.43
N ASN A 329 -15.81 6.58 3.47
CA ASN A 329 -14.73 7.56 3.32
C ASN A 329 -14.49 7.91 1.84
N LEU A 330 -14.75 9.16 1.47
CA LEU A 330 -14.38 9.72 0.18
C LEU A 330 -13.04 10.43 0.28
N PRO A 331 -11.96 9.94 -0.37
CA PRO A 331 -10.67 10.60 -0.32
C PRO A 331 -10.74 12.04 -0.83
N VAL A 332 -9.93 12.90 -0.24
CA VAL A 332 -9.83 14.31 -0.64
C VAL A 332 -9.54 14.42 -2.15
N ASP A 333 -10.23 15.36 -2.79
CA ASP A 333 -10.12 15.65 -4.23
C ASP A 333 -10.50 14.50 -5.17
N CYS A 334 -11.12 13.45 -4.64
CA CYS A 334 -11.74 12.37 -5.40
C CYS A 334 -13.26 12.51 -5.36
N SER A 335 -13.92 12.10 -6.44
CA SER A 335 -15.38 12.02 -6.48
C SER A 335 -15.85 10.57 -6.37
N TYR A 336 -17.08 10.39 -5.89
CA TYR A 336 -17.79 9.12 -5.94
C TYR A 336 -18.83 9.23 -7.05
N GLY A 337 -18.73 8.36 -8.06
CA GLY A 337 -19.57 8.47 -9.26
C GLY A 337 -20.03 7.13 -9.78
N ARG A 338 -21.05 7.15 -10.64
CA ARG A 338 -21.51 5.97 -11.37
C ARG A 338 -20.56 5.62 -12.52
N ASP A 339 -20.42 4.34 -12.82
CA ASP A 339 -19.69 3.81 -13.97
C ASP A 339 -20.41 4.11 -15.30
N MET A 340 -19.80 3.76 -16.44
CA MET A 340 -20.41 3.99 -17.76
C MET A 340 -21.75 3.26 -17.96
N THR A 341 -22.03 2.20 -17.20
CA THR A 341 -23.33 1.52 -17.25
C THR A 341 -24.39 2.21 -16.40
N GLY A 342 -23.98 3.12 -15.51
CA GLY A 342 -24.85 3.81 -14.57
C GLY A 342 -25.26 2.98 -13.36
N ASN A 343 -24.72 1.77 -13.19
CA ASN A 343 -25.21 0.79 -12.21
C ASN A 343 -24.28 0.58 -11.01
N PHE A 344 -22.98 0.87 -11.18
CA PHE A 344 -22.00 0.66 -10.12
C PHE A 344 -21.37 1.98 -9.71
N TRP A 345 -21.24 2.20 -8.41
CA TRP A 345 -20.52 3.34 -7.86
C TRP A 345 -19.05 2.99 -7.65
N GLN A 346 -18.18 3.96 -7.93
CA GLN A 346 -16.75 3.84 -7.70
C GLN A 346 -16.14 5.22 -7.41
N ILE A 347 -14.94 5.21 -6.83
CA ILE A 347 -14.15 6.42 -6.60
C ILE A 347 -13.40 6.77 -7.87
N PHE A 348 -13.51 8.02 -8.32
CA PHE A 348 -12.73 8.59 -9.40
C PHE A 348 -11.69 9.57 -8.84
N THR A 349 -10.45 9.42 -9.27
CA THR A 349 -9.31 10.26 -8.82
C THR A 349 -9.25 11.61 -9.54
N LEU A 350 -10.04 11.76 -10.61
CA LEU A 350 -10.29 13.02 -11.28
C LEU A 350 -11.80 13.16 -11.45
N ALA A 351 -12.39 14.12 -10.73
CA ALA A 351 -13.80 14.41 -10.83
C ALA A 351 -14.15 15.00 -12.21
N THR A 352 -15.34 14.69 -12.72
CA THR A 352 -15.76 15.01 -14.09
C THR A 352 -16.98 15.94 -14.16
N PRO A 353 -16.95 17.12 -13.50
CA PRO A 353 -18.11 18.00 -13.41
C PRO A 353 -18.63 18.42 -14.79
N GLY A 354 -19.89 18.12 -15.06
CA GLY A 354 -20.62 18.44 -16.28
C GLY A 354 -20.37 17.47 -17.44
N ALA A 355 -19.69 16.35 -17.19
CA ALA A 355 -19.27 15.39 -18.21
C ALA A 355 -19.51 13.94 -17.76
N ALA A 356 -19.35 13.00 -18.70
CA ALA A 356 -19.47 11.58 -18.37
C ALA A 356 -18.27 11.09 -17.56
N ASN A 357 -18.51 10.24 -16.55
CA ASN A 357 -17.51 9.62 -15.69
C ASN A 357 -16.68 8.55 -16.43
N ASN A 358 -15.95 8.96 -17.47
CA ASN A 358 -15.12 8.13 -18.33
C ASN A 358 -13.87 8.90 -18.79
N GLU A 359 -13.07 8.29 -19.66
CA GLU A 359 -11.84 8.89 -20.18
C GLU A 359 -12.08 10.26 -20.86
N ALA A 360 -13.18 10.42 -21.58
CA ALA A 360 -13.51 11.69 -22.23
C ALA A 360 -13.83 12.79 -21.22
N GLY A 361 -14.61 12.49 -20.17
CA GLY A 361 -14.86 13.46 -19.09
C GLY A 361 -13.61 13.78 -18.28
N ALA A 362 -12.76 12.79 -18.02
CA ALA A 362 -11.47 12.99 -17.36
C ALA A 362 -10.57 13.94 -18.16
N ASN A 363 -10.53 13.79 -19.49
CA ASN A 363 -9.78 14.68 -20.37
C ASN A 363 -10.31 16.12 -20.32
N LEU A 364 -11.65 16.30 -20.31
CA LEU A 364 -12.27 17.62 -20.17
C LEU A 364 -11.96 18.26 -18.80
N ALA A 365 -11.96 17.47 -17.73
CA ALA A 365 -11.62 17.97 -16.39
C ALA A 365 -10.15 18.40 -16.28
N ASP A 366 -9.22 17.64 -16.86
CA ASP A 366 -7.81 18.03 -16.97
C ASP A 366 -7.64 19.29 -17.83
N GLU A 367 -8.33 19.38 -18.97
CA GLU A 367 -8.33 20.57 -19.83
C GLU A 367 -8.85 21.81 -19.08
N TYR A 368 -9.94 21.66 -18.33
CA TYR A 368 -10.49 22.74 -17.50
C TYR A 368 -9.48 23.22 -16.46
N LEU A 369 -8.87 22.31 -15.68
CA LEU A 369 -7.87 22.66 -14.68
C LEU A 369 -6.69 23.40 -15.32
N ARG A 370 -6.19 22.91 -16.45
CA ARG A 370 -5.10 23.55 -17.20
C ARG A 370 -5.50 24.91 -17.78
N GLY A 371 -6.78 25.09 -18.12
CA GLY A 371 -7.35 26.35 -18.58
C GLY A 371 -7.40 27.43 -17.50
N LEU A 372 -7.50 27.04 -16.22
CA LEU A 372 -7.39 27.96 -15.08
C LEU A 372 -5.96 28.47 -14.88
N ASN A 373 -4.96 27.69 -15.28
CA ASN A 373 -3.55 28.05 -15.15
C ASN A 373 -3.07 28.97 -16.28
N ARG A 374 -3.16 30.29 -16.05
CA ARG A 374 -2.77 31.33 -17.01
C ARG A 374 -1.28 31.33 -17.37
N THR A 375 -0.42 30.74 -16.54
CA THR A 375 1.03 30.70 -16.80
C THR A 375 1.41 29.65 -17.84
N ARG A 376 0.52 28.66 -18.04
CA ARG A 376 0.75 27.50 -18.92
C ARG A 376 2.00 26.68 -18.57
N VAL A 377 2.41 26.70 -17.31
CA VAL A 377 3.45 25.82 -16.76
C VAL A 377 2.78 24.57 -16.19
N TYR A 378 3.13 23.39 -16.68
CA TYR A 378 2.47 22.12 -16.36
C TYR A 378 3.48 21.05 -15.94
N LEU A 379 3.04 20.03 -15.23
CA LEU A 379 3.76 18.77 -15.06
C LEU A 379 3.78 18.03 -16.41
N SER A 380 4.96 17.64 -16.88
CA SER A 380 5.11 16.96 -18.19
C SER A 380 5.38 15.48 -18.06
N GLU A 381 6.35 15.09 -17.22
CA GLU A 381 6.83 13.72 -17.11
C GLU A 381 7.31 13.43 -15.68
N VAL A 382 7.06 12.21 -15.20
CA VAL A 382 7.48 11.77 -13.86
C VAL A 382 7.93 10.31 -13.88
N MET A 383 8.92 10.01 -13.06
CA MET A 383 9.42 8.66 -12.83
C MET A 383 9.54 8.41 -11.33
N SER A 384 8.86 7.39 -10.81
CA SER A 384 8.86 7.04 -9.38
C SER A 384 9.75 5.84 -9.03
N SER A 385 10.47 5.28 -10.01
CA SER A 385 11.46 4.23 -9.78
C SER A 385 12.47 4.17 -10.93
N ASN A 386 13.76 4.33 -10.62
CA ASN A 386 14.80 4.55 -11.62
C ASN A 386 16.11 3.81 -11.28
N ASP A 387 16.49 2.85 -12.11
CA ASP A 387 17.78 2.17 -12.03
C ASP A 387 18.75 2.63 -13.15
N HIS A 388 18.24 3.11 -14.30
CA HIS A 388 19.05 3.30 -15.52
C HIS A 388 18.97 4.69 -16.18
N VAL A 389 17.90 5.46 -15.97
CA VAL A 389 17.69 6.73 -16.70
C VAL A 389 18.36 7.88 -15.97
N THR A 390 19.41 8.44 -16.55
CA THR A 390 20.05 9.64 -15.98
C THR A 390 19.25 10.89 -16.36
N ALA A 391 18.46 11.42 -15.43
CA ALA A 391 17.66 12.63 -15.65
C ALA A 391 18.53 13.90 -15.72
N ILE A 392 19.45 14.07 -14.77
CA ILE A 392 20.37 15.20 -14.72
C ILE A 392 21.81 14.67 -14.73
N ALA A 393 22.64 15.16 -15.65
CA ALA A 393 24.04 14.74 -15.72
C ALA A 393 24.75 15.02 -14.38
N GLY A 394 25.47 14.02 -13.84
CA GLY A 394 26.19 14.15 -12.58
C GLY A 394 25.40 13.80 -11.32
N THR A 395 24.10 13.47 -11.43
CA THR A 395 23.28 12.98 -10.31
C THR A 395 23.12 11.45 -10.34
N GLU A 396 22.72 10.86 -9.21
CA GLU A 396 22.35 9.44 -9.17
C GLU A 396 21.00 9.20 -9.85
N ASN A 397 20.82 8.01 -10.43
CA ASN A 397 19.52 7.55 -10.90
C ASN A 397 18.55 7.44 -9.71
N LYS A 398 17.60 8.37 -9.65
CA LYS A 398 16.56 8.52 -8.63
C LYS A 398 15.25 8.93 -9.30
N ASP A 399 14.18 8.94 -8.52
CA ASP A 399 12.90 9.49 -8.92
C ASP A 399 13.07 10.96 -9.30
N TRP A 400 12.30 11.41 -10.28
CA TRP A 400 12.33 12.77 -10.79
C TRP A 400 10.98 13.14 -11.36
N CYS A 401 10.71 14.43 -11.41
CA CYS A 401 9.63 14.97 -12.22
C CYS A 401 10.14 16.13 -13.07
N GLU A 402 9.36 16.43 -14.09
CA GLU A 402 9.61 17.50 -15.02
C GLU A 402 8.40 18.42 -15.09
N ILE A 403 8.69 19.72 -15.13
CA ILE A 403 7.72 20.76 -15.46
C ILE A 403 8.08 21.41 -16.79
N TRP A 404 7.08 21.78 -17.55
CA TRP A 404 7.22 22.38 -18.87
C TRP A 404 6.46 23.69 -18.98
N ASN A 405 7.09 24.71 -19.55
CA ASN A 405 6.44 25.96 -19.90
C ASN A 405 5.88 25.92 -21.34
N ALA A 406 4.57 25.71 -21.46
CA ALA A 406 3.82 25.72 -22.72
C ALA A 406 3.49 27.12 -23.23
N GLY A 407 3.81 28.15 -22.44
CA GLY A 407 3.58 29.54 -22.75
C GLY A 407 4.61 30.12 -23.71
N THR A 408 4.39 31.40 -24.04
CA THR A 408 5.30 32.19 -24.89
C THR A 408 6.15 33.17 -24.08
N GLU A 409 5.97 33.21 -22.76
CA GLU A 409 6.65 34.14 -21.85
C GLU A 409 7.44 33.37 -20.79
N THR A 410 8.53 33.98 -20.30
CA THR A 410 9.28 33.47 -19.15
C THR A 410 8.43 33.62 -17.90
N VAL A 411 8.35 32.57 -17.07
CA VAL A 411 7.57 32.56 -15.83
C VAL A 411 8.51 32.48 -14.63
N ASP A 412 8.34 33.37 -13.66
CA ASP A 412 8.98 33.28 -12.34
C ASP A 412 8.17 32.34 -11.45
N ILE A 413 8.80 31.25 -11.04
CA ILE A 413 8.19 30.21 -10.20
C ILE A 413 8.78 30.20 -8.79
N SER A 414 9.46 31.27 -8.37
CA SER A 414 9.98 31.43 -7.02
C SER A 414 8.89 31.22 -5.97
N GLY A 415 9.15 30.33 -5.00
CA GLY A 415 8.21 30.02 -3.93
C GLY A 415 6.99 29.18 -4.34
N TRP A 416 6.84 28.79 -5.62
CA TRP A 416 5.82 27.83 -6.04
C TRP A 416 6.02 26.47 -5.35
N GLY A 417 4.94 25.71 -5.21
CA GLY A 417 4.94 24.41 -4.55
C GLY A 417 5.04 23.23 -5.51
N LEU A 418 5.76 22.20 -5.09
CA LEU A 418 5.75 20.86 -5.69
C LEU A 418 5.54 19.84 -4.56
N SER A 419 4.58 18.93 -4.69
CA SER A 419 4.22 17.98 -3.62
C SER A 419 3.70 16.66 -4.14
N ASP A 420 3.97 15.56 -3.42
CA ASP A 420 3.35 14.23 -3.55
C ASP A 420 2.03 14.11 -2.77
N ASN A 421 1.63 15.17 -2.07
CA ASN A 421 0.46 15.19 -1.19
C ASN A 421 -0.40 16.43 -1.45
N ILE A 422 -1.60 16.20 -1.96
CA ILE A 422 -2.56 17.25 -2.32
C ILE A 422 -3.06 18.07 -1.13
N ASN A 423 -3.03 17.53 0.09
CA ASN A 423 -3.37 18.27 1.30
C ASN A 423 -2.25 19.23 1.74
N TRP A 424 -1.06 19.07 1.17
CA TRP A 424 0.09 19.95 1.42
C TRP A 424 0.77 20.33 0.10
N PRO A 425 0.11 21.12 -0.76
CA PRO A 425 0.56 21.37 -2.15
C PRO A 425 1.91 22.10 -2.24
N ARG A 426 2.36 22.75 -1.15
CA ARG A 426 3.64 23.44 -1.02
C ARG A 426 4.65 22.71 -0.13
N LYS A 427 4.63 21.36 -0.12
CA LYS A 427 5.54 20.50 0.66
C LYS A 427 7.02 20.80 0.37
N TRP A 428 7.37 20.94 -0.89
CA TRP A 428 8.63 21.52 -1.33
C TRP A 428 8.36 22.78 -2.13
N GLN A 429 9.28 23.76 -2.06
CA GLN A 429 9.12 25.04 -2.73
C GLN A 429 10.32 25.34 -3.63
N PHE A 430 10.05 25.87 -4.82
CA PHE A 430 11.09 26.31 -5.72
C PHE A 430 11.92 27.44 -5.10
N PRO A 431 13.27 27.39 -5.18
CA PRO A 431 14.14 28.42 -4.64
C PRO A 431 13.86 29.82 -5.23
N GLU A 432 14.23 30.85 -4.47
CA GLU A 432 14.15 32.23 -4.94
C GLU A 432 14.98 32.46 -6.22
N GLY A 433 14.41 33.18 -7.19
CA GLY A 433 15.02 33.45 -8.49
C GLY A 433 14.85 32.33 -9.51
N THR A 434 14.02 31.32 -9.24
CA THR A 434 13.78 30.24 -10.20
C THR A 434 12.84 30.71 -11.31
N VAL A 435 13.35 30.74 -12.55
CA VAL A 435 12.56 31.08 -13.75
C VAL A 435 12.50 29.89 -14.71
N ILE A 436 11.40 29.77 -15.46
CA ILE A 436 11.25 28.82 -16.56
C ILE A 436 10.99 29.56 -17.88
N TRP A 437 11.86 29.37 -18.87
CA TRP A 437 11.79 30.02 -20.18
C TRP A 437 10.70 29.38 -21.05
N PRO A 438 10.17 30.09 -22.08
CA PRO A 438 9.22 29.51 -23.02
C PRO A 438 9.75 28.22 -23.65
N GLY A 439 8.97 27.13 -23.57
CA GLY A 439 9.35 25.82 -24.09
C GLY A 439 10.39 25.07 -23.27
N GLU A 440 10.89 25.62 -22.15
CA GLU A 440 11.84 24.93 -21.28
C GLU A 440 11.16 23.78 -20.53
N HIS A 441 11.89 22.66 -20.43
CA HIS A 441 11.60 21.52 -19.59
C HIS A 441 12.56 21.54 -18.39
N LYS A 442 12.04 21.78 -17.19
CA LYS A 442 12.84 21.92 -15.97
C LYS A 442 12.65 20.69 -15.08
N LEU A 443 13.78 20.03 -14.79
CA LEU A 443 13.82 18.79 -14.00
C LEU A 443 13.99 19.09 -12.50
N VAL A 444 13.31 18.30 -11.68
CA VAL A 444 13.46 18.27 -10.22
C VAL A 444 13.67 16.83 -9.79
N MET A 445 14.74 16.58 -9.03
CA MET A 445 15.01 15.27 -8.46
C MET A 445 14.14 15.07 -7.21
N LEU A 446 13.48 13.93 -7.09
CA LEU A 446 12.60 13.57 -5.98
C LEU A 446 13.31 12.54 -5.10
N ASP A 447 14.40 12.94 -4.45
CA ASP A 447 15.31 12.01 -3.75
C ASP A 447 15.42 12.22 -2.23
N GLY A 448 14.65 13.15 -1.67
CA GLY A 448 14.56 13.43 -0.24
C GLY A 448 15.64 14.36 0.32
N ARG A 449 16.51 14.95 -0.52
CA ARG A 449 17.63 15.78 -0.01
C ARG A 449 17.23 17.19 0.41
N ASN A 450 16.19 17.79 -0.18
CA ASN A 450 15.78 19.18 0.07
C ASN A 450 16.92 20.21 -0.09
N THR A 451 17.64 20.15 -1.22
CA THR A 451 18.81 20.99 -1.48
C THR A 451 18.88 21.42 -2.94
N VAL A 452 19.66 22.46 -3.23
CA VAL A 452 20.22 22.69 -4.57
C VAL A 452 21.68 22.26 -4.53
N ASP A 453 22.08 21.36 -5.42
CA ASP A 453 23.46 20.88 -5.44
C ASP A 453 24.43 21.89 -6.08
N THR A 454 25.72 21.59 -6.04
CA THR A 454 26.77 22.48 -6.59
C THR A 454 26.69 22.68 -8.10
N GLN A 455 25.92 21.84 -8.80
CA GLN A 455 25.69 21.92 -10.25
C GLN A 455 24.38 22.64 -10.58
N GLY A 456 23.62 23.06 -9.55
CA GLY A 456 22.34 23.75 -9.70
C GLY A 456 21.13 22.80 -9.80
N ALA A 457 21.32 21.49 -9.64
CA ALA A 457 20.21 20.53 -9.65
C ALA A 457 19.36 20.70 -8.39
N MET A 458 18.04 20.79 -8.58
CA MET A 458 17.08 20.94 -7.48
C MET A 458 16.64 19.57 -6.98
N HIS A 459 16.67 19.39 -5.66
CA HIS A 459 16.27 18.17 -4.97
C HIS A 459 15.13 18.44 -4.01
N ALA A 460 13.98 17.80 -4.25
CA ALA A 460 12.82 17.87 -3.38
C ALA A 460 13.05 17.13 -2.05
N SER A 461 12.20 17.43 -1.07
CA SER A 461 12.26 16.88 0.30
C SER A 461 11.63 15.49 0.45
N TYR A 462 11.19 14.87 -0.65
CA TYR A 462 10.48 13.59 -0.65
C TYR A 462 10.86 12.73 -1.87
N ARG A 463 10.33 11.50 -1.88
CA ARG A 463 10.43 10.51 -2.96
C ARG A 463 9.04 10.03 -3.31
N LEU A 464 8.88 9.42 -4.48
CA LEU A 464 7.60 8.86 -4.89
C LEU A 464 7.51 7.37 -4.54
N VAL A 465 6.28 6.88 -4.43
CA VAL A 465 5.98 5.48 -4.24
C VAL A 465 5.78 4.82 -5.60
N ARG A 466 6.58 3.79 -5.91
CA ARG A 466 6.47 3.02 -7.17
C ARG A 466 5.03 2.54 -7.44
N ALA A 467 4.37 2.03 -6.40
CA ALA A 467 3.01 1.47 -6.47
C ALA A 467 1.93 2.52 -6.80
N GLY A 468 2.26 3.82 -6.83
CA GLY A 468 1.33 4.89 -7.10
C GLY A 468 0.40 5.19 -5.93
N GLY A 469 -0.72 5.84 -6.23
CA GLY A 469 -1.72 6.31 -5.27
C GLY A 469 -1.49 7.74 -4.77
N GLU A 470 -0.32 8.30 -5.05
CA GLU A 470 0.02 9.69 -4.75
C GLU A 470 -0.50 10.64 -5.84
N THR A 471 -0.75 11.90 -5.47
CA THR A 471 -1.07 12.95 -6.44
C THR A 471 0.06 13.97 -6.43
N LEU A 472 0.81 14.02 -7.53
CA LEU A 472 1.83 15.02 -7.73
C LEU A 472 1.15 16.35 -8.09
N THR A 473 1.41 17.41 -7.34
CA THR A 473 0.80 18.73 -7.55
C THR A 473 1.86 19.80 -7.81
N LEU A 474 1.55 20.71 -8.73
CA LEU A 474 2.23 21.99 -8.91
C LEU A 474 1.30 23.10 -8.42
N SER A 475 1.76 23.96 -7.51
CA SER A 475 0.96 25.07 -6.99
C SER A 475 1.68 26.40 -7.09
N ASP A 476 0.95 27.51 -7.13
CA ASP A 476 1.55 28.84 -7.03
C ASP A 476 2.08 29.13 -5.60
N SER A 477 2.62 30.34 -5.41
CA SER A 477 3.14 30.80 -4.13
C SER A 477 2.07 31.04 -3.05
N SER A 478 0.78 31.10 -3.41
CA SER A 478 -0.34 31.16 -2.47
C SER A 478 -0.77 29.77 -2.00
N GLY A 479 -0.41 28.71 -2.74
CA GLY A 479 -0.82 27.33 -2.50
C GLY A 479 -1.99 26.89 -3.37
N THR A 480 -2.41 27.72 -4.34
CA THR A 480 -3.42 27.34 -5.32
C THR A 480 -2.82 26.32 -6.29
N ILE A 481 -3.45 25.15 -6.40
CA ILE A 481 -3.01 24.10 -7.33
C ILE A 481 -3.25 24.57 -8.77
N LEU A 482 -2.17 24.59 -9.55
CA LEU A 482 -2.14 24.98 -10.96
C LEU A 482 -2.19 23.78 -11.90
N ASP A 483 -1.66 22.64 -11.46
CA ASP A 483 -1.68 21.38 -12.19
C ASP A 483 -1.53 20.20 -11.23
N LYS A 484 -2.02 19.03 -11.63
CA LYS A 484 -1.88 17.80 -10.87
C LYS A 484 -1.77 16.57 -11.77
N LEU A 485 -1.17 15.53 -11.23
CA LEU A 485 -1.04 14.21 -11.85
C LEU A 485 -1.29 13.13 -10.80
N TYR A 486 -2.36 12.35 -10.97
CA TYR A 486 -2.56 11.15 -10.17
C TYR A 486 -1.60 10.07 -10.67
N LEU A 487 -0.74 9.55 -9.78
CA LEU A 487 0.29 8.59 -10.14
C LEU A 487 -0.26 7.16 -10.04
N PRO A 488 -0.35 6.41 -11.14
CA PRO A 488 -0.60 4.97 -11.08
C PRO A 488 0.67 4.24 -10.61
N GLU A 489 0.65 2.91 -10.56
CA GLU A 489 1.90 2.17 -10.49
C GLU A 489 2.74 2.47 -11.74
N ILE A 490 3.97 2.95 -11.54
CA ILE A 490 4.94 3.21 -12.61
C ILE A 490 6.06 2.18 -12.48
N PRO A 491 6.20 1.24 -13.43
CA PRO A 491 7.28 0.27 -13.41
C PRO A 491 8.66 0.94 -13.42
N THR A 492 9.66 0.26 -12.88
CA THR A 492 11.03 0.78 -12.83
C THR A 492 11.55 1.06 -14.24
N ASP A 493 12.20 2.21 -14.41
CA ASP A 493 12.73 2.74 -15.67
C ASP A 493 11.65 3.18 -16.69
N TYR A 494 10.37 3.16 -16.31
CA TYR A 494 9.29 3.80 -17.06
C TYR A 494 8.97 5.17 -16.45
N SER A 495 8.50 6.08 -17.27
CA SER A 495 7.92 7.35 -16.83
C SER A 495 6.44 7.42 -17.18
N TYR A 496 5.74 8.37 -16.58
CA TYR A 496 4.33 8.64 -16.78
C TYR A 496 4.13 10.14 -16.98
N GLY A 497 3.22 10.55 -17.86
CA GLY A 497 3.10 11.96 -18.18
C GLY A 497 2.17 12.26 -19.35
N ARG A 498 2.33 13.45 -19.92
CA ARG A 498 1.48 13.98 -21.00
C ARG A 498 2.23 13.93 -22.34
N SER A 499 1.55 13.48 -23.40
CA SER A 499 2.05 13.62 -24.77
C SER A 499 1.40 14.85 -25.41
N PHE A 500 2.22 15.79 -25.90
CA PHE A 500 1.69 17.05 -26.41
C PHE A 500 0.83 16.86 -27.67
N GLY A 501 -0.34 17.49 -27.67
CA GLY A 501 -1.32 17.37 -28.76
C GLY A 501 -2.24 16.15 -28.67
N THR A 502 -2.14 15.36 -27.59
CA THR A 502 -3.03 14.23 -27.31
C THR A 502 -3.59 14.34 -25.90
N ASP A 503 -4.86 14.00 -25.73
CA ASP A 503 -5.52 14.08 -24.43
C ASP A 503 -5.21 12.87 -23.53
N GLY A 504 -5.13 13.16 -22.24
CA GLY A 504 -4.89 12.19 -21.18
C GLY A 504 -3.41 11.94 -20.88
N PHE A 505 -3.19 10.90 -20.09
CA PHE A 505 -1.87 10.54 -19.58
C PHE A 505 -1.40 9.20 -20.16
N PHE A 506 -0.09 9.03 -20.22
CA PHE A 506 0.56 7.91 -20.88
C PHE A 506 1.80 7.47 -20.13
N TYR A 507 2.13 6.20 -20.29
CA TYR A 507 3.42 5.64 -19.91
C TYR A 507 4.42 5.75 -21.06
N TYR A 508 5.70 5.85 -20.71
CA TYR A 508 6.81 5.83 -21.66
C TYR A 508 7.84 4.78 -21.25
N ASP A 509 8.18 3.89 -22.18
CA ASP A 509 9.28 2.92 -22.09
C ASP A 509 10.62 3.50 -22.59
N ALA A 510 10.58 4.70 -23.16
CA ALA A 510 11.73 5.53 -23.49
C ALA A 510 11.54 6.94 -22.87
N PRO A 511 11.81 7.10 -21.56
CA PRO A 511 11.66 8.37 -20.86
C PRO A 511 12.54 9.49 -21.46
N SER A 512 12.07 10.73 -21.37
CA SER A 512 12.65 11.88 -22.09
C SER A 512 13.04 13.07 -21.21
N PRO A 513 13.81 12.87 -20.12
CA PRO A 513 14.14 13.95 -19.20
C PRO A 513 14.86 15.11 -19.91
N GLY A 514 14.33 16.32 -19.73
CA GLY A 514 14.82 17.56 -20.32
C GLY A 514 14.31 17.83 -21.74
N GLY A 515 13.37 17.04 -22.25
CA GLY A 515 12.87 17.14 -23.62
C GLY A 515 11.38 16.79 -23.76
N PRO A 516 10.83 16.93 -24.98
CA PRO A 516 9.44 16.60 -25.23
C PRO A 516 9.19 15.08 -25.22
N ASN A 517 8.09 14.68 -24.58
CA ASN A 517 7.66 13.29 -24.49
C ASN A 517 7.39 12.66 -25.86
N GLY A 518 7.80 11.40 -26.02
CA GLY A 518 7.55 10.60 -27.20
C GLY A 518 6.11 10.10 -27.34
N THR A 519 5.93 9.05 -28.15
CA THR A 519 4.65 8.33 -28.23
C THR A 519 4.52 7.39 -27.04
N GLY A 520 3.62 7.70 -26.11
CA GLY A 520 3.34 6.85 -24.96
C GLY A 520 2.27 5.79 -25.22
N PHE A 521 2.02 4.95 -24.23
CA PHE A 521 0.97 3.92 -24.25
C PHE A 521 0.04 4.05 -23.03
N ARG A 522 -1.21 3.56 -23.15
CA ARG A 522 -2.28 3.77 -22.15
C ARG A 522 -2.15 2.95 -20.86
N GLY A 523 -1.17 2.05 -20.79
CA GLY A 523 -0.90 1.21 -19.63
C GLY A 523 -0.70 -0.25 -19.98
N PHE A 524 -0.83 -1.11 -18.97
CA PHE A 524 -0.57 -2.53 -19.05
C PHE A 524 -1.88 -3.32 -19.09
N SER A 525 -1.89 -4.47 -19.74
CA SER A 525 -2.99 -5.44 -19.63
C SER A 525 -3.05 -6.02 -18.21
N ASP A 526 -4.25 -6.36 -17.74
CA ASP A 526 -4.40 -7.09 -16.48
C ASP A 526 -3.72 -8.46 -16.56
N PRO A 527 -3.04 -8.92 -15.48
CA PRO A 527 -2.40 -10.22 -15.47
C PRO A 527 -3.42 -11.37 -15.46
N PRO A 528 -3.15 -12.50 -16.14
CA PRO A 528 -3.98 -13.69 -16.02
C PRO A 528 -3.85 -14.32 -14.63
N ALA A 529 -4.79 -15.17 -14.23
CA ALA A 529 -4.68 -15.92 -12.97
C ALA A 529 -4.66 -17.44 -13.21
N LEU A 530 -3.82 -18.16 -12.47
CA LEU A 530 -3.81 -19.63 -12.48
C LEU A 530 -4.84 -20.13 -11.46
N ASP A 531 -5.70 -21.07 -11.86
CA ASP A 531 -6.74 -21.62 -10.97
C ASP A 531 -6.18 -22.50 -9.85
N LEU A 532 -5.01 -23.07 -10.06
CA LEU A 532 -4.26 -23.91 -9.13
C LEU A 532 -2.92 -23.23 -8.80
N PRO A 533 -2.59 -22.97 -7.52
CA PRO A 533 -1.33 -22.33 -7.15
C PRO A 533 -0.12 -23.24 -7.43
N GLY A 534 1.08 -22.65 -7.53
CA GLY A 534 2.33 -23.41 -7.50
C GLY A 534 2.48 -24.18 -6.18
N GLY A 535 3.25 -25.27 -6.19
CA GLY A 535 3.41 -26.10 -5.00
C GLY A 535 3.90 -27.52 -5.26
N LEU A 536 3.81 -28.33 -4.21
CA LEU A 536 4.21 -29.73 -4.18
C LEU A 536 2.99 -30.63 -4.40
N TYR A 537 3.08 -31.59 -5.31
CA TYR A 537 1.96 -32.45 -5.69
C TYR A 537 2.39 -33.92 -5.84
N GLU A 538 1.61 -34.83 -5.28
CA GLU A 538 1.91 -36.28 -5.33
C GLU A 538 1.68 -36.90 -6.72
N GLY A 539 0.90 -36.24 -7.59
CA GLY A 539 0.45 -36.78 -8.87
C GLY A 539 0.50 -35.79 -10.02
N ASN A 540 -0.12 -36.17 -11.14
CA ASN A 540 -0.34 -35.25 -12.27
C ASN A 540 -1.36 -34.18 -11.87
N VAL A 541 -1.19 -32.96 -12.36
CA VAL A 541 -2.13 -31.85 -12.14
C VAL A 541 -2.63 -31.29 -13.47
N THR A 542 -3.79 -30.63 -13.43
CA THR A 542 -4.33 -29.87 -14.56
C THR A 542 -4.57 -28.45 -14.09
N VAL A 543 -4.05 -27.47 -14.83
CA VAL A 543 -4.10 -26.05 -14.48
C VAL A 543 -4.86 -25.31 -15.57
N SER A 544 -5.86 -24.54 -15.18
CA SER A 544 -6.56 -23.61 -16.06
C SER A 544 -6.08 -22.18 -15.81
N ILE A 545 -6.18 -21.35 -16.85
CA ILE A 545 -5.83 -19.94 -16.78
C ILE A 545 -7.10 -19.12 -16.94
N GLN A 546 -7.39 -18.28 -15.95
CA GLN A 546 -8.43 -17.26 -16.05
C GLN A 546 -7.91 -16.15 -16.96
N VAL A 547 -8.59 -15.97 -18.10
CA VAL A 547 -8.22 -14.99 -19.12
C VAL A 547 -8.90 -13.66 -18.82
N PRO A 548 -8.15 -12.57 -18.58
CA PRO A 548 -8.72 -11.24 -18.39
C PRO A 548 -9.53 -10.79 -19.61
N ARG A 549 -10.62 -10.06 -19.37
CA ARG A 549 -11.55 -9.64 -20.43
C ARG A 549 -10.81 -8.81 -21.49
N GLY A 550 -11.05 -9.11 -22.76
CA GLY A 550 -10.44 -8.37 -23.89
C GLY A 550 -8.99 -8.76 -24.22
N THR A 551 -8.41 -9.73 -23.51
CA THR A 551 -7.01 -10.14 -23.70
C THR A 551 -6.87 -11.50 -24.38
N VAL A 552 -5.69 -11.75 -24.94
CA VAL A 552 -5.22 -13.09 -25.34
C VAL A 552 -4.04 -13.47 -24.46
N VAL A 553 -4.06 -14.67 -23.88
CA VAL A 553 -3.00 -15.15 -22.99
C VAL A 553 -2.07 -16.10 -23.72
N TYR A 554 -0.75 -15.90 -23.55
CA TYR A 554 0.29 -16.82 -23.98
C TYR A 554 1.05 -17.34 -22.76
N TYR A 555 1.47 -18.61 -22.81
CA TYR A 555 2.22 -19.24 -21.74
C TYR A 555 3.44 -20.02 -22.26
N THR A 556 4.40 -20.26 -21.37
CA THR A 556 5.60 -21.07 -21.60
C THR A 556 5.77 -22.09 -20.47
N LEU A 557 6.48 -23.19 -20.77
CA LEU A 557 6.74 -24.28 -19.82
C LEU A 557 8.23 -24.50 -19.51
N ASP A 558 9.11 -23.72 -20.14
CA ASP A 558 10.57 -23.84 -20.07
C ASP A 558 11.23 -22.71 -19.26
N GLY A 559 10.41 -21.82 -18.68
CA GLY A 559 10.85 -20.65 -17.93
C GLY A 559 11.09 -19.41 -18.79
N SER A 560 11.00 -19.47 -20.13
CA SER A 560 11.16 -18.29 -20.98
C SER A 560 10.04 -17.26 -20.78
N LEU A 561 10.33 -15.97 -20.98
CA LEU A 561 9.29 -14.93 -20.90
C LEU A 561 8.25 -15.15 -22.00
N PRO A 562 6.94 -15.31 -21.69
CA PRO A 562 5.93 -15.48 -22.71
C PRO A 562 5.80 -14.22 -23.56
N THR A 563 5.93 -14.38 -24.88
CA THR A 563 5.61 -13.37 -25.88
C THR A 563 4.70 -13.97 -26.94
N VAL A 564 4.11 -13.13 -27.79
CA VAL A 564 3.31 -13.60 -28.93
C VAL A 564 4.12 -14.48 -29.92
N THR A 565 5.46 -14.39 -29.89
CA THR A 565 6.37 -15.19 -30.73
C THR A 565 7.10 -16.31 -29.99
N LYS A 566 7.24 -16.21 -28.66
CA LYS A 566 7.98 -17.14 -27.78
C LYS A 566 7.05 -17.85 -26.79
N GLY A 567 5.77 -18.06 -27.12
CA GLY A 567 4.77 -18.65 -26.23
C GLY A 567 3.66 -19.44 -26.94
N THR A 568 2.96 -20.28 -26.19
CA THR A 568 1.78 -21.02 -26.67
C THR A 568 0.51 -20.26 -26.29
N GLN A 569 -0.36 -19.98 -27.24
CA GLN A 569 -1.66 -19.35 -26.95
C GLN A 569 -2.51 -20.28 -26.08
N TYR A 570 -3.04 -19.77 -24.98
CA TYR A 570 -3.93 -20.51 -24.10
C TYR A 570 -5.30 -20.72 -24.76
N THR A 571 -5.72 -21.98 -24.89
CA THR A 571 -7.01 -22.37 -25.49
C THR A 571 -7.81 -23.35 -24.63
N GLY A 572 -7.23 -23.84 -23.53
CA GLY A 572 -7.87 -24.78 -22.61
C GLY A 572 -6.89 -25.28 -21.54
N PRO A 573 -7.36 -26.05 -20.55
CA PRO A 573 -6.55 -26.49 -19.41
C PRO A 573 -5.26 -27.23 -19.80
N ILE A 574 -4.19 -26.96 -19.05
CA ILE A 574 -2.84 -27.49 -19.27
C ILE A 574 -2.63 -28.68 -18.35
N ARG A 575 -2.41 -29.87 -18.92
CA ARG A 575 -2.12 -31.09 -18.15
C ARG A 575 -0.62 -31.24 -17.92
N LEU A 576 -0.19 -31.17 -16.66
CA LEU A 576 1.19 -31.39 -16.25
C LEU A 576 1.40 -32.83 -15.77
N THR A 577 2.38 -33.50 -16.36
CA THR A 577 2.73 -34.90 -16.03
C THR A 577 4.13 -35.05 -15.44
N ASN A 578 4.94 -33.99 -15.47
CA ASN A 578 6.25 -33.90 -14.85
C ASN A 578 6.35 -32.57 -14.11
N THR A 579 7.34 -32.41 -13.23
CA THR A 579 7.65 -31.10 -12.66
C THR A 579 7.84 -30.09 -13.77
N SER A 580 7.14 -28.97 -13.69
CA SER A 580 7.10 -27.96 -14.74
C SER A 580 6.84 -26.60 -14.14
N VAL A 581 7.27 -25.57 -14.86
CA VAL A 581 6.89 -24.19 -14.58
C VAL A 581 5.79 -23.79 -15.55
N ILE A 582 4.86 -22.95 -15.12
CA ILE A 582 3.99 -22.19 -16.02
C ILE A 582 4.36 -20.72 -15.84
N ARG A 583 4.75 -20.06 -16.94
CA ARG A 583 4.75 -18.60 -17.01
C ARG A 583 3.66 -18.17 -17.97
N ALA A 584 2.81 -17.22 -17.60
CA ALA A 584 1.69 -16.75 -18.41
C ALA A 584 1.62 -15.21 -18.43
N ARG A 585 1.26 -14.65 -19.59
CA ARG A 585 1.18 -13.21 -19.82
C ARG A 585 -0.01 -12.89 -20.73
N ALA A 586 -0.74 -11.83 -20.41
CA ALA A 586 -1.90 -11.36 -21.17
C ALA A 586 -1.52 -10.21 -22.11
N PHE A 587 -2.14 -10.20 -23.29
CA PHE A 587 -1.89 -9.24 -24.36
C PHE A 587 -3.20 -8.62 -24.84
N GLU A 588 -3.22 -7.31 -24.97
CA GLU A 588 -4.32 -6.52 -25.51
C GLU A 588 -3.77 -5.52 -26.54
N THR A 589 -4.53 -5.27 -27.61
CA THR A 589 -4.11 -4.28 -28.61
C THR A 589 -4.12 -2.87 -28.02
N GLY A 590 -3.03 -2.11 -28.22
CA GLY A 590 -2.91 -0.73 -27.73
C GLY A 590 -2.37 -0.57 -26.30
N ARG A 591 -2.03 -1.69 -25.62
CA ARG A 591 -1.43 -1.71 -24.28
C ARG A 591 -0.13 -2.51 -24.27
N GLN A 592 0.70 -2.24 -23.26
CA GLN A 592 1.82 -3.14 -22.97
C GLN A 592 1.29 -4.43 -22.34
N PRO A 593 1.95 -5.58 -22.57
CA PRO A 593 1.46 -6.82 -22.01
C PRO A 593 1.62 -6.86 -20.49
N SER A 594 0.76 -7.62 -19.83
CA SER A 594 0.68 -7.69 -18.37
C SER A 594 2.01 -8.05 -17.69
N GLU A 595 2.09 -7.90 -16.37
CA GLU A 595 3.11 -8.62 -15.59
C GLU A 595 3.00 -10.13 -15.84
N THR A 596 4.13 -10.83 -15.70
CA THR A 596 4.18 -12.29 -15.93
C THR A 596 3.80 -13.04 -14.67
N VAL A 597 2.72 -13.82 -14.72
CA VAL A 597 2.38 -14.76 -13.65
C VAL A 597 3.21 -16.01 -13.81
N SER A 598 3.89 -16.44 -12.74
CA SER A 598 4.77 -17.61 -12.74
C SER A 598 4.44 -18.52 -11.56
N ALA A 599 4.42 -19.82 -11.79
CA ALA A 599 4.23 -20.83 -10.75
C ALA A 599 4.97 -22.12 -11.11
N THR A 600 5.61 -22.73 -10.12
CA THR A 600 6.27 -24.03 -10.27
C THR A 600 5.41 -25.14 -9.66
N TYR A 601 5.15 -26.19 -10.44
CA TYR A 601 4.42 -27.38 -10.00
C TYR A 601 5.40 -28.53 -9.89
N VAL A 602 5.78 -28.88 -8.66
CA VAL A 602 6.75 -29.96 -8.38
C VAL A 602 5.98 -31.26 -8.16
N LEU A 603 6.14 -32.23 -9.07
CA LEU A 603 5.27 -33.41 -9.13
C LEU A 603 5.99 -34.70 -8.71
N LYS A 604 5.21 -35.68 -8.23
CA LYS A 604 5.60 -37.10 -8.09
C LYS A 604 6.88 -37.34 -7.26
N THR A 605 7.13 -36.47 -6.30
CA THR A 605 8.35 -36.52 -5.50
C THR A 605 7.99 -36.51 -4.03
N TYR A 606 8.70 -37.32 -3.23
CA TYR A 606 8.69 -37.24 -1.78
C TYR A 606 9.88 -36.41 -1.36
N PHE A 607 9.64 -35.31 -0.63
CA PHE A 607 10.69 -34.37 -0.26
C PHE A 607 11.11 -34.58 1.18
N THR A 608 12.40 -34.83 1.38
CA THR A 608 13.02 -34.94 2.71
C THR A 608 13.48 -33.59 3.23
N LEU A 609 13.63 -32.61 2.33
CA LEU A 609 14.05 -31.24 2.61
C LEU A 609 13.04 -30.24 2.01
N PRO A 610 12.97 -29.01 2.54
CA PRO A 610 12.22 -27.93 1.89
C PRO A 610 12.70 -27.70 0.45
N VAL A 611 11.82 -27.22 -0.41
CA VAL A 611 12.07 -27.03 -1.83
C VAL A 611 12.16 -25.55 -2.17
N VAL A 612 13.18 -25.14 -2.92
CA VAL A 612 13.30 -23.80 -3.50
C VAL A 612 13.28 -23.91 -5.02
N CYS A 613 12.34 -23.21 -5.65
CA CYS A 613 12.22 -23.14 -7.10
C CYS A 613 12.70 -21.78 -7.60
N LEU A 614 13.52 -21.78 -8.65
CA LEU A 614 13.91 -20.58 -9.40
C LEU A 614 13.45 -20.70 -10.84
N THR A 615 12.68 -19.72 -11.30
CA THR A 615 12.18 -19.64 -12.67
C THR A 615 12.75 -18.41 -13.35
N THR A 616 13.41 -18.56 -14.49
CA THR A 616 14.03 -17.46 -15.22
C THR A 616 14.10 -17.76 -16.72
N ASP A 617 14.30 -16.74 -17.56
CA ASP A 617 14.49 -16.97 -18.99
C ASP A 617 15.79 -17.77 -19.22
N PRO A 618 15.75 -18.91 -19.95
CA PRO A 618 16.93 -19.72 -20.23
C PRO A 618 18.10 -18.96 -20.86
N ASP A 619 17.83 -17.89 -21.62
CA ASP A 619 18.87 -17.07 -22.23
C ASP A 619 19.78 -16.43 -21.17
N GLY A 620 19.22 -16.01 -20.03
CA GLY A 620 19.99 -15.45 -18.91
C GLY A 620 20.95 -16.47 -18.26
N LEU A 621 20.68 -17.77 -18.41
CA LEU A 621 21.51 -18.84 -17.88
C LEU A 621 22.56 -19.30 -18.89
N TRP A 622 22.17 -19.49 -20.15
CA TRP A 622 22.93 -20.31 -21.10
C TRP A 622 23.40 -19.57 -22.35
N ASN A 623 23.05 -18.29 -22.54
CA ASN A 623 23.55 -17.53 -23.68
C ASN A 623 25.08 -17.53 -23.70
N GLY A 624 25.68 -17.90 -24.84
CA GLY A 624 27.14 -18.07 -24.97
C GLY A 624 27.97 -16.82 -24.68
N SER A 625 27.37 -15.63 -24.67
CA SER A 625 28.06 -14.34 -24.40
C SER A 625 27.66 -13.71 -23.06
N THR A 626 26.45 -13.97 -22.56
CA THR A 626 25.89 -13.27 -21.38
C THR A 626 25.28 -14.18 -20.32
N GLY A 627 25.27 -15.49 -20.55
CA GLY A 627 24.65 -16.46 -19.65
C GLY A 627 25.47 -16.66 -18.36
N ILE A 628 24.82 -16.58 -17.20
CA ILE A 628 25.51 -16.72 -15.90
C ILE A 628 26.05 -18.14 -15.63
N PHE A 629 25.63 -19.15 -16.39
CA PHE A 629 26.19 -20.50 -16.37
C PHE A 629 26.99 -20.85 -17.62
N ALA A 630 27.02 -19.97 -18.62
CA ALA A 630 27.69 -20.23 -19.88
C ALA A 630 29.22 -20.26 -19.71
N VAL A 631 29.85 -21.29 -20.27
CA VAL A 631 31.31 -21.38 -20.36
C VAL A 631 31.85 -20.34 -21.34
N GLY A 632 31.15 -20.14 -22.47
CA GLY A 632 31.55 -19.25 -23.56
C GLY A 632 31.95 -20.01 -24.81
N ASP A 633 31.75 -19.39 -25.98
CA ASP A 633 32.04 -20.01 -27.27
C ASP A 633 33.55 -20.31 -27.43
N GLY A 634 33.88 -21.52 -27.87
CA GLY A 634 35.26 -21.93 -28.15
C GLY A 634 36.11 -22.29 -26.92
N ILE A 635 35.52 -22.37 -25.72
CA ILE A 635 36.22 -22.80 -24.51
C ILE A 635 35.78 -24.22 -24.14
N ASP A 636 36.72 -25.18 -24.18
CA ASP A 636 36.51 -26.55 -23.72
C ASP A 636 37.15 -26.75 -22.34
N ILE A 637 36.34 -26.70 -21.28
CA ILE A 637 36.80 -26.82 -19.89
C ILE A 637 37.41 -28.20 -19.56
N LEU A 638 37.14 -29.23 -20.37
CA LEU A 638 37.65 -30.58 -20.14
C LEU A 638 39.14 -30.72 -20.49
N GLN A 639 39.71 -29.79 -21.26
CA GLN A 639 41.11 -29.85 -21.69
C GLN A 639 42.11 -29.33 -20.65
N TYR A 640 41.64 -28.64 -19.62
CA TYR A 640 42.52 -28.01 -18.63
C TYR A 640 42.84 -28.97 -17.49
N GLU A 641 44.10 -29.00 -17.08
CA GLU A 641 44.58 -29.86 -15.98
C GLU A 641 44.26 -29.31 -14.58
N GLY A 642 43.88 -28.03 -14.44
CA GLY A 642 43.56 -27.42 -13.14
C GLY A 642 42.74 -26.14 -13.22
N ILE A 643 42.21 -25.73 -12.08
CA ILE A 643 41.42 -24.50 -11.88
C ILE A 643 42.31 -23.43 -11.26
N PRO A 644 42.42 -22.22 -11.83
CA PRO A 644 41.30 -21.47 -12.39
C PRO A 644 41.47 -21.18 -13.89
N PHE A 645 40.38 -21.35 -14.66
CA PHE A 645 40.34 -21.01 -16.09
C PHE A 645 40.43 -19.48 -16.26
N ARG A 646 41.62 -18.92 -16.07
CA ARG A 646 41.90 -17.48 -16.14
C ARG A 646 42.25 -17.04 -17.55
N ASN A 647 42.70 -17.98 -18.38
CA ASN A 647 43.08 -17.71 -19.76
C ASN A 647 42.87 -18.98 -20.62
N PRO A 648 41.84 -19.02 -21.48
CA PRO A 648 40.76 -18.06 -21.64
C PRO A 648 39.90 -17.99 -20.37
N LYS A 649 39.21 -16.86 -20.20
CA LYS A 649 38.32 -16.63 -19.06
C LYS A 649 36.89 -16.97 -19.44
N PRO A 650 36.23 -17.93 -18.75
CA PRO A 650 34.85 -18.30 -19.04
C PRO A 650 33.85 -17.16 -18.83
N VAL A 651 32.74 -17.22 -19.56
CA VAL A 651 31.67 -16.20 -19.52
C VAL A 651 31.04 -16.11 -18.14
N TYR A 652 30.74 -17.21 -17.45
CA TYR A 652 30.25 -17.17 -16.07
C TYR A 652 31.19 -16.38 -15.14
N ALA A 653 32.51 -16.48 -15.32
CA ALA A 653 33.46 -15.75 -14.50
C ALA A 653 33.42 -14.23 -14.78
N LEU A 654 33.24 -13.85 -16.06
CA LEU A 654 32.99 -12.46 -16.45
C LEU A 654 31.68 -11.93 -15.87
N MET A 655 30.59 -12.70 -15.96
CA MET A 655 29.28 -12.33 -15.42
C MET A 655 29.34 -12.11 -13.90
N LYS A 656 30.08 -12.95 -13.17
CA LYS A 656 30.31 -12.78 -11.72
C LYS A 656 31.05 -11.48 -11.40
N GLU A 657 32.08 -11.14 -12.15
CA GLU A 657 32.88 -9.92 -11.94
C GLU A 657 32.11 -8.65 -12.27
N GLN A 658 31.32 -8.69 -13.35
CA GLN A 658 30.40 -7.63 -13.74
C GLN A 658 29.16 -7.56 -12.83
N LYS A 659 29.05 -8.47 -11.86
CA LYS A 659 27.92 -8.59 -10.91
C LYS A 659 26.57 -8.77 -11.60
N VAL A 660 26.55 -9.38 -12.78
CA VAL A 660 25.33 -9.65 -13.55
C VAL A 660 24.36 -10.50 -12.71
N ARG A 661 23.08 -10.13 -12.80
CA ARG A 661 21.96 -10.82 -12.19
C ARG A 661 20.90 -11.04 -13.25
N VAL A 662 20.24 -12.18 -13.18
CA VAL A 662 19.09 -12.53 -14.01
C VAL A 662 17.83 -12.27 -13.21
N GLU A 663 16.83 -11.68 -13.86
CA GLU A 663 15.46 -11.62 -13.34
C GLU A 663 14.90 -13.04 -13.20
N ALA A 664 14.20 -13.29 -12.10
CA ALA A 664 13.61 -14.59 -11.84
C ALA A 664 12.34 -14.48 -10.99
N TYR A 665 11.61 -15.58 -10.91
CA TYR A 665 10.58 -15.82 -9.92
C TYR A 665 11.08 -16.90 -8.95
N ALA A 666 10.95 -16.67 -7.65
CA ALA A 666 11.41 -17.60 -6.63
C ALA A 666 10.26 -18.00 -5.70
N GLU A 667 10.18 -19.30 -5.46
CA GLU A 667 9.21 -19.92 -4.58
C GLU A 667 9.95 -20.82 -3.59
N MET A 668 9.45 -20.91 -2.36
CA MET A 668 9.92 -21.89 -1.39
C MET A 668 8.75 -22.58 -0.71
N PHE A 669 8.84 -23.91 -0.59
CA PHE A 669 7.84 -24.77 0.00
C PHE A 669 8.45 -25.62 1.11
N GLU A 670 7.76 -25.74 2.23
CA GLU A 670 8.05 -26.74 3.26
C GLU A 670 7.68 -28.14 2.76
N GLN A 671 8.19 -29.19 3.42
CA GLN A 671 7.94 -30.57 3.01
C GLN A 671 6.45 -30.96 3.05
N ASP A 672 5.64 -30.27 3.85
CA ASP A 672 4.19 -30.46 3.94
C ASP A 672 3.40 -29.69 2.85
N GLY A 673 4.08 -28.95 1.97
CA GLY A 673 3.49 -28.14 0.92
C GLY A 673 3.20 -26.69 1.31
N THR A 674 3.47 -26.28 2.56
CA THR A 674 3.28 -24.90 2.99
C THR A 674 4.21 -23.95 2.23
N THR A 675 3.66 -22.92 1.58
CA THR A 675 4.45 -21.88 0.92
C THR A 675 5.10 -20.95 1.94
N VAL A 676 6.43 -20.86 1.93
CA VAL A 676 7.22 -19.93 2.75
C VAL A 676 7.23 -18.54 2.12
N PHE A 677 7.50 -18.47 0.81
CA PHE A 677 7.39 -17.23 0.01
C PHE A 677 7.19 -17.56 -1.47
N SER A 678 6.65 -16.60 -2.22
CA SER A 678 6.45 -16.67 -3.69
C SER A 678 6.48 -15.27 -4.27
N GLN A 679 7.56 -14.89 -4.97
CA GLN A 679 7.68 -13.56 -5.58
C GLN A 679 8.76 -13.47 -6.65
N GLY A 680 8.73 -12.39 -7.45
CA GLY A 680 9.84 -12.04 -8.31
C GLY A 680 11.08 -11.57 -7.53
N VAL A 681 12.24 -11.93 -8.04
CA VAL A 681 13.56 -11.69 -7.47
C VAL A 681 14.57 -11.48 -8.59
N GLU A 682 15.81 -11.17 -8.24
CA GLU A 682 16.94 -11.43 -9.12
C GLU A 682 17.90 -12.42 -8.46
N PHE A 683 18.64 -13.18 -9.26
CA PHE A 683 19.74 -13.96 -8.73
C PHE A 683 20.96 -13.94 -9.65
N GLY A 684 22.10 -14.31 -9.09
CA GLY A 684 23.25 -14.65 -9.91
C GLY A 684 24.27 -15.42 -9.10
N ILE A 685 25.41 -15.68 -9.70
CA ILE A 685 26.42 -16.55 -9.10
C ILE A 685 27.35 -15.78 -8.14
N MET A 686 27.97 -16.52 -7.24
CA MET A 686 29.05 -16.06 -6.36
C MET A 686 30.06 -17.18 -6.07
N GLY A 687 31.16 -16.82 -5.41
CA GLY A 687 32.30 -17.71 -5.14
C GLY A 687 33.56 -17.24 -5.85
N GLN A 688 34.65 -17.98 -5.60
CA GLN A 688 35.94 -17.79 -6.26
C GLN A 688 36.44 -19.12 -6.81
N TYR A 689 36.87 -20.05 -5.94
CA TYR A 689 37.26 -21.40 -6.36
C TYR A 689 36.03 -22.25 -6.72
N SER A 690 34.98 -22.19 -5.89
CA SER A 690 33.71 -22.89 -6.12
C SER A 690 32.93 -22.42 -7.36
N LEU A 691 33.37 -21.33 -8.00
CA LEU A 691 32.77 -20.80 -9.21
C LEU A 691 32.91 -21.74 -10.40
N ASP A 692 34.02 -22.48 -10.47
CA ASP A 692 34.29 -23.41 -11.56
C ASP A 692 33.63 -24.78 -11.35
N MET A 693 32.99 -25.01 -10.20
CA MET A 693 32.22 -26.22 -9.91
C MET A 693 31.00 -26.32 -10.85
N PRO A 694 30.64 -27.49 -11.38
CA PRO A 694 29.45 -27.65 -12.23
C PRO A 694 28.19 -27.05 -11.61
N GLN A 695 27.92 -27.40 -10.34
CA GLN A 695 26.86 -26.80 -9.54
C GLN A 695 27.34 -25.48 -8.92
N LYS A 696 26.81 -24.35 -9.41
CA LYS A 696 27.20 -22.99 -8.97
C LYS A 696 26.49 -22.56 -7.68
N THR A 697 27.15 -21.81 -6.81
CA THR A 697 26.47 -21.11 -5.69
C THR A 697 25.64 -19.95 -6.23
N LEU A 698 24.39 -19.84 -5.78
CA LEU A 698 23.44 -18.81 -6.22
C LEU A 698 23.14 -17.85 -5.08
N LYS A 699 23.09 -16.57 -5.41
CA LYS A 699 22.73 -15.49 -4.50
C LYS A 699 21.44 -14.87 -4.99
N VAL A 700 20.38 -15.00 -4.20
CA VAL A 700 19.01 -14.56 -4.52
C VAL A 700 18.72 -13.28 -3.74
N LEU A 701 18.18 -12.26 -4.42
CA LEU A 701 17.87 -10.96 -3.84
C LEU A 701 16.44 -10.55 -4.19
N ALA A 702 15.67 -10.16 -3.18
CA ALA A 702 14.45 -9.42 -3.44
C ALA A 702 14.79 -8.03 -3.97
N LYS A 703 13.92 -7.43 -4.78
CA LYS A 703 13.94 -6.02 -5.17
C LYS A 703 12.51 -5.56 -5.39
N ALA A 704 12.25 -4.32 -4.98
CA ALA A 704 10.93 -3.72 -5.16
C ALA A 704 10.45 -3.74 -6.62
N ARG A 705 11.38 -3.71 -7.61
CA ARG A 705 11.04 -3.78 -9.04
C ARG A 705 10.44 -5.13 -9.50
N TYR A 706 10.68 -6.22 -8.76
CA TYR A 706 10.21 -7.56 -9.11
C TYR A 706 9.12 -8.08 -8.16
N GLY A 707 8.72 -7.31 -7.16
CA GLY A 707 7.80 -7.75 -6.11
C GLY A 707 8.08 -6.99 -4.81
N SER A 708 8.00 -7.67 -3.67
CA SER A 708 8.35 -7.03 -2.40
C SER A 708 9.85 -6.69 -2.35
N LYS A 709 10.18 -5.59 -1.66
CA LYS A 709 11.57 -5.22 -1.37
C LYS A 709 12.28 -6.29 -0.52
N TYR A 710 11.54 -7.08 0.22
CA TYR A 710 12.06 -8.13 1.09
C TYR A 710 11.33 -9.45 0.83
N ILE A 711 11.98 -10.55 1.20
CA ILE A 711 11.36 -11.87 1.28
C ILE A 711 10.68 -11.94 2.64
N ASN A 712 9.36 -11.94 2.65
CA ASN A 712 8.57 -12.12 3.87
C ASN A 712 8.32 -13.62 4.05
N GLY A 713 8.90 -14.20 5.08
CA GLY A 713 8.85 -15.63 5.39
C GLY A 713 10.03 -16.05 6.28
N ARG A 714 9.79 -17.03 7.17
CA ARG A 714 10.83 -17.61 8.03
C ARG A 714 11.69 -18.59 7.24
N LEU A 715 12.79 -18.11 6.68
CA LEU A 715 13.73 -18.95 5.92
C LEU A 715 14.50 -19.93 6.81
N PHE A 716 14.74 -19.56 8.07
CA PHE A 716 15.50 -20.33 9.05
C PHE A 716 14.66 -20.50 10.32
N PRO A 717 14.15 -21.71 10.62
CA PRO A 717 13.31 -21.94 11.80
C PRO A 717 14.00 -21.68 13.14
N ASP A 718 15.34 -21.71 13.14
CA ASP A 718 16.26 -21.48 14.26
C ASP A 718 16.75 -20.01 14.34
N ARG A 719 16.07 -19.10 13.65
CA ARG A 719 16.28 -17.65 13.73
C ARG A 719 14.94 -16.96 13.95
N ASP A 720 14.94 -15.90 14.75
CA ASP A 720 13.73 -15.13 15.06
C ASP A 720 13.40 -14.09 13.97
N PHE A 721 13.82 -14.33 12.72
CA PHE A 721 13.60 -13.41 11.61
C PHE A 721 12.51 -13.93 10.67
N ASP A 722 11.60 -13.04 10.27
CA ASP A 722 10.51 -13.31 9.34
C ASP A 722 10.63 -12.51 8.04
N GLN A 723 11.72 -11.74 7.88
CA GLN A 723 11.97 -10.92 6.71
C GLN A 723 13.44 -10.93 6.33
N TYR A 724 13.75 -11.11 5.04
CA TYR A 724 15.13 -11.15 4.55
C TYR A 724 15.30 -10.31 3.28
N ARG A 725 16.42 -9.59 3.15
CA ARG A 725 16.77 -8.89 1.89
C ARG A 725 17.24 -9.86 0.80
N SER A 726 17.91 -10.93 1.19
CA SER A 726 18.54 -11.90 0.29
C SER A 726 19.01 -13.13 1.05
N PHE A 727 19.14 -14.25 0.34
CA PHE A 727 19.72 -15.50 0.84
C PHE A 727 20.70 -16.09 -0.17
N VAL A 728 21.44 -17.11 0.25
CA VAL A 728 22.38 -17.85 -0.60
C VAL A 728 21.95 -19.30 -0.67
N LEU A 729 21.82 -19.83 -1.88
CA LEU A 729 21.83 -21.27 -2.14
C LEU A 729 23.30 -21.65 -2.37
N ARG A 730 23.96 -22.08 -1.30
CA ARG A 730 25.39 -22.42 -1.30
C ARG A 730 25.60 -23.88 -1.66
N ASN A 731 26.44 -24.14 -2.66
CA ASN A 731 26.82 -25.50 -3.05
C ASN A 731 27.74 -26.19 -2.03
N SER A 732 28.08 -25.50 -0.92
CA SER A 732 29.07 -25.82 0.12
C SER A 732 30.51 -25.36 -0.16
N GLY A 733 30.72 -24.40 -1.07
CA GLY A 733 32.06 -23.85 -1.30
C GLY A 733 33.02 -24.92 -1.84
N ASN A 734 34.22 -24.99 -1.27
CA ASN A 734 35.20 -26.01 -1.62
C ASN A 734 34.80 -27.39 -1.06
N ASP A 735 34.07 -27.42 0.06
CA ASP A 735 33.52 -28.66 0.65
C ASP A 735 32.42 -29.32 -0.21
N CYS A 736 32.00 -28.70 -1.31
CA CYS A 736 31.00 -29.26 -2.23
C CYS A 736 31.41 -30.61 -2.84
N VAL A 737 32.72 -30.87 -2.95
CA VAL A 737 33.28 -32.14 -3.44
C VAL A 737 33.65 -33.12 -2.33
N TRP A 738 33.45 -32.77 -1.05
CA TRP A 738 33.75 -33.64 0.09
C TRP A 738 32.51 -33.97 0.92
N THR A 739 32.21 -33.19 1.96
CA THR A 739 31.15 -33.53 2.93
C THR A 739 29.85 -32.79 2.68
N ARG A 740 29.92 -31.62 2.03
CA ARG A 740 28.80 -30.71 1.77
C ARG A 740 28.11 -30.16 3.02
N MET A 741 28.76 -30.25 4.18
CA MET A 741 28.18 -29.86 5.48
C MET A 741 29.19 -29.27 6.46
N ALA A 742 30.47 -29.12 6.09
CA ALA A 742 31.50 -28.62 7.02
C ALA A 742 31.16 -27.24 7.61
N ASP A 743 30.72 -26.30 6.74
CA ASP A 743 30.21 -24.99 7.15
C ASP A 743 29.01 -25.11 8.12
N GLY A 744 28.07 -26.02 7.82
CA GLY A 744 26.84 -26.22 8.59
C GLY A 744 27.10 -26.77 9.98
N VAL A 745 27.95 -27.79 10.08
CA VAL A 745 28.37 -28.38 11.36
C VAL A 745 29.00 -27.32 12.26
N GLN A 746 29.92 -26.51 11.72
CA GLN A 746 30.60 -25.49 12.52
C GLN A 746 29.67 -24.37 12.95
N SER A 747 28.74 -23.92 12.08
CA SER A 747 27.70 -22.96 12.47
C SER A 747 26.84 -23.49 13.62
N ARG A 748 26.36 -24.74 13.52
CA ARG A 748 25.53 -25.34 14.58
C ARG A 748 26.28 -25.58 15.89
N LEU A 749 27.58 -25.83 15.84
CA LEU A 749 28.42 -25.85 17.04
C LEU A 749 28.54 -24.45 17.65
N THR A 750 28.68 -23.41 16.83
CA THR A 750 28.69 -22.02 17.32
C THR A 750 27.36 -21.62 17.94
N ASP A 751 26.22 -22.08 17.42
CA ASP A 751 24.88 -21.87 18.01
C ASP A 751 24.76 -22.42 19.46
N MET A 752 25.64 -23.34 19.88
CA MET A 752 25.65 -23.88 21.25
C MET A 752 26.37 -22.98 22.27
N LEU A 753 27.01 -21.90 21.81
CA LEU A 753 27.78 -20.99 22.64
C LEU A 753 26.97 -19.74 23.00
N ASP A 754 27.15 -19.25 24.22
CA ASP A 754 26.78 -17.88 24.57
C ASP A 754 27.84 -16.92 24.02
N THR A 755 27.69 -16.53 22.76
CA THR A 755 28.63 -15.68 22.02
C THR A 755 27.90 -14.60 21.23
N THR A 756 28.55 -13.45 21.05
CA THR A 756 28.08 -12.38 20.17
C THR A 756 28.63 -12.50 18.75
N VAL A 757 29.43 -13.53 18.45
CA VAL A 757 29.96 -13.76 17.09
C VAL A 757 28.84 -14.23 16.19
N ILE A 758 28.30 -13.30 15.42
CA ILE A 758 27.25 -13.59 14.45
C ILE A 758 27.79 -14.49 13.33
N HIS A 759 26.95 -15.40 12.85
CA HIS A 759 27.33 -16.40 11.86
C HIS A 759 26.10 -16.88 11.08
N GLN A 760 26.31 -17.45 9.89
CA GLN A 760 25.22 -17.84 9.00
C GLN A 760 24.51 -19.10 9.49
N ALA A 761 23.17 -19.07 9.56
CA ALA A 761 22.33 -20.25 9.74
C ALA A 761 22.54 -21.28 8.62
N TRP A 762 22.21 -22.55 8.92
CA TRP A 762 22.33 -23.68 7.99
C TRP A 762 21.00 -24.39 7.80
N ARG A 763 20.50 -24.44 6.56
CA ARG A 763 19.30 -25.21 6.23
C ARG A 763 19.45 -25.91 4.87
N PRO A 764 19.56 -27.24 4.81
CA PRO A 764 19.57 -27.95 3.53
C PRO A 764 18.24 -27.82 2.80
N VAL A 765 18.28 -27.64 1.48
CA VAL A 765 17.11 -27.52 0.60
C VAL A 765 17.33 -28.26 -0.72
N ILE A 766 16.24 -28.66 -1.35
CA ILE A 766 16.21 -29.14 -2.73
C ILE A 766 15.97 -27.95 -3.64
N VAL A 767 16.76 -27.81 -4.71
CA VAL A 767 16.58 -26.72 -5.67
C VAL A 767 16.03 -27.25 -7.00
N TYR A 768 15.06 -26.55 -7.57
CA TYR A 768 14.63 -26.69 -8.96
C TYR A 768 14.92 -25.39 -9.73
N ILE A 769 15.41 -25.51 -10.97
CA ILE A 769 15.56 -24.37 -11.88
C ILE A 769 14.75 -24.66 -13.14
N ASN A 770 13.78 -23.80 -13.48
CA ASN A 770 12.86 -23.96 -14.61
C ASN A 770 12.20 -25.36 -14.66
N GLY A 771 11.77 -25.88 -13.50
CA GLY A 771 11.17 -27.21 -13.39
C GLY A 771 12.16 -28.38 -13.47
N VAL A 772 13.47 -28.13 -13.59
CA VAL A 772 14.50 -29.18 -13.60
C VAL A 772 15.11 -29.34 -12.21
N TYR A 773 15.15 -30.57 -11.72
CA TYR A 773 15.82 -30.90 -10.46
C TYR A 773 17.31 -30.52 -10.53
N TRP A 774 17.72 -29.66 -9.59
CA TRP A 774 19.06 -29.08 -9.53
C TRP A 774 19.88 -29.61 -8.35
N GLY A 775 19.25 -30.37 -7.44
CA GLY A 775 19.91 -31.05 -6.34
C GLY A 775 19.99 -30.27 -5.04
N HIS A 776 20.60 -30.91 -4.05
CA HIS A 776 20.86 -30.34 -2.74
C HIS A 776 21.71 -29.04 -2.79
N TYR A 777 21.24 -28.04 -2.04
CA TYR A 777 21.97 -26.85 -1.64
C TYR A 777 21.86 -26.60 -0.14
N ASN A 778 22.86 -25.94 0.43
CA ASN A 778 22.76 -25.33 1.74
C ASN A 778 22.14 -23.93 1.57
N LEU A 779 20.89 -23.74 1.98
CA LEU A 779 20.33 -22.42 2.21
C LEU A 779 21.09 -21.77 3.37
N ARG A 780 21.63 -20.57 3.14
CA ARG A 780 22.44 -19.81 4.10
C ARG A 780 21.97 -18.36 4.12
N GLU A 781 22.00 -17.75 5.31
CA GLU A 781 21.89 -16.30 5.42
C GLU A 781 22.96 -15.63 4.57
N ARG A 782 22.71 -14.44 4.03
CA ARG A 782 23.72 -13.75 3.22
C ARG A 782 24.45 -12.70 4.05
N VAL A 783 25.72 -12.95 4.37
CA VAL A 783 26.60 -11.95 5.00
C VAL A 783 26.62 -10.67 4.17
N SER A 784 26.07 -9.62 4.77
CA SER A 784 25.83 -8.29 4.20
C SER A 784 25.47 -7.35 5.34
N GLU A 785 25.35 -6.06 5.04
CA GLU A 785 24.83 -5.07 5.97
C GLU A 785 23.42 -5.40 6.48
N TYR A 786 22.59 -6.07 5.68
CA TYR A 786 21.26 -6.50 6.11
C TYR A 786 21.31 -7.65 7.10
N PHE A 787 22.24 -8.60 6.90
CA PHE A 787 22.48 -9.69 7.86
C PHE A 787 22.95 -9.12 9.20
N VAL A 788 23.87 -8.16 9.18
CA VAL A 788 24.30 -7.48 10.42
C VAL A 788 23.12 -6.76 11.08
N ALA A 789 22.31 -6.03 10.32
CA ALA A 789 21.15 -5.31 10.86
C ALA A 789 20.21 -6.26 11.62
N GLN A 790 19.88 -7.43 11.04
CA GLN A 790 19.00 -8.41 11.67
C GLN A 790 19.57 -8.95 12.99
N HIS A 791 20.85 -9.36 12.99
CA HIS A 791 21.49 -9.92 14.18
C HIS A 791 21.73 -8.87 15.27
N GLU A 792 21.87 -7.59 14.91
CA GLU A 792 22.04 -6.47 15.85
C GLU A 792 20.70 -5.81 16.25
N GLY A 793 19.55 -6.36 15.81
CA GLY A 793 18.23 -5.83 16.15
C GLY A 793 17.91 -4.46 15.53
N LEU A 794 18.56 -4.12 14.42
CA LEU A 794 18.28 -2.92 13.62
C LEU A 794 17.27 -3.22 12.52
N GLU A 795 16.43 -2.24 12.20
CA GLU A 795 15.50 -2.33 11.08
C GLU A 795 16.26 -2.46 9.74
N LEU A 796 15.74 -3.26 8.80
CA LEU A 796 16.42 -3.49 7.52
C LEU A 796 16.64 -2.21 6.70
N ASN A 797 15.84 -1.16 6.91
CA ASN A 797 16.03 0.14 6.27
C ASN A 797 17.23 0.93 6.83
N GLN A 798 17.73 0.60 8.01
CA GLN A 798 18.92 1.20 8.64
C GLN A 798 20.23 0.52 8.20
N ALA A 799 20.16 -0.64 7.55
CA ALA A 799 21.32 -1.46 7.20
C ALA A 799 22.43 -0.68 6.47
N LYS A 800 22.08 0.32 5.64
CA LYS A 800 23.06 1.11 4.88
C LYS A 800 23.99 1.97 5.74
N SER A 801 23.66 2.20 7.00
CA SER A 801 24.49 2.92 7.97
C SER A 801 25.62 2.08 8.60
N ILE A 802 25.68 0.78 8.31
CA ILE A 802 26.62 -0.16 8.93
C ILE A 802 27.88 -0.26 8.08
N ASP A 803 29.06 -0.10 8.68
CA ASP A 803 30.31 -0.39 7.98
C ASP A 803 30.55 -1.89 7.97
N VAL A 804 30.81 -2.48 6.79
CA VAL A 804 31.14 -3.91 6.65
C VAL A 804 32.39 -4.04 5.79
N LEU A 805 33.44 -4.61 6.37
CA LEU A 805 34.76 -4.72 5.76
C LEU A 805 35.16 -6.19 5.58
N GLU A 806 36.13 -6.41 4.71
CA GLU A 806 36.72 -7.72 4.44
C GLU A 806 38.24 -7.68 4.41
N SER A 807 38.89 -8.84 4.60
CA SER A 807 40.36 -8.94 4.58
C SER A 807 40.96 -7.86 5.50
N ASN A 808 42.03 -7.18 5.10
CA ASN A 808 42.65 -6.13 5.92
C ASN A 808 41.78 -4.85 6.07
N GLY A 809 40.72 -4.68 5.28
CA GLY A 809 39.82 -3.51 5.34
C GLY A 809 40.49 -2.16 5.06
N THR A 810 41.70 -2.12 4.52
CA THR A 810 42.48 -0.87 4.32
C THR A 810 42.40 -0.33 2.88
N LYS A 811 41.84 -1.12 1.96
CA LYS A 811 41.68 -0.77 0.53
C LYS A 811 40.21 -0.54 0.18
N ARG A 812 39.95 0.31 -0.81
CA ARG A 812 38.58 0.56 -1.33
C ARG A 812 37.89 -0.73 -1.81
N THR A 813 38.66 -1.68 -2.35
CA THR A 813 38.14 -2.98 -2.81
C THR A 813 37.73 -3.91 -1.67
N GLN A 814 38.05 -3.57 -0.42
CA GLN A 814 37.78 -4.35 0.79
C GLN A 814 36.59 -3.80 1.58
N ILE A 815 35.80 -2.90 0.98
CA ILE A 815 34.59 -2.32 1.57
C ILE A 815 33.39 -3.05 0.96
N ASN A 816 32.67 -3.79 1.78
CA ASN A 816 31.40 -4.40 1.38
C ASN A 816 30.22 -3.43 1.54
N ASN A 817 30.22 -2.62 2.60
CA ASN A 817 29.29 -1.50 2.80
C ASN A 817 29.95 -0.41 3.68
N GLY A 818 29.53 0.85 3.53
CA GLY A 818 29.97 1.95 4.39
C GLY A 818 31.37 2.49 4.07
N SER A 819 32.14 2.83 5.10
CA SER A 819 33.47 3.44 5.04
C SER A 819 34.52 2.59 5.77
N ASN A 820 35.78 2.76 5.41
CA ASN A 820 36.92 2.15 6.10
C ASN A 820 37.90 3.15 6.72
N GLU A 821 37.59 4.45 6.69
CA GLU A 821 38.53 5.50 7.11
C GLU A 821 38.90 5.36 8.59
N GLU A 822 37.90 5.16 9.45
CA GLU A 822 38.12 4.95 10.88
C GLU A 822 38.95 3.69 11.13
N TRP A 823 38.56 2.55 10.51
CA TRP A 823 39.28 1.28 10.67
C TRP A 823 40.75 1.41 10.26
N LYS A 824 41.01 2.03 9.11
CA LYS A 824 42.36 2.23 8.60
C LYS A 824 43.20 3.09 9.54
N ALA A 825 42.64 4.16 10.10
CA ALA A 825 43.33 4.99 11.08
C ALA A 825 43.59 4.21 12.37
N PHE A 826 42.59 3.47 12.84
CA PHE A 826 42.66 2.64 14.04
C PHE A 826 43.74 1.57 13.95
N ILE A 827 43.72 0.71 12.93
CA ILE A 827 44.66 -0.42 12.82
C ILE A 827 46.11 0.05 12.63
N ASN A 828 46.33 1.18 11.94
CA ASN A 828 47.65 1.80 11.83
C ASN A 828 48.15 2.34 13.18
N LYS A 829 47.24 2.89 13.99
CA LYS A 829 47.58 3.34 15.35
C LYS A 829 47.95 2.15 16.22
N VAL A 830 47.15 1.07 16.23
CA VAL A 830 47.36 -0.16 17.02
C VAL A 830 48.78 -0.73 16.87
N LYS A 831 49.33 -0.74 15.65
CA LYS A 831 50.70 -1.21 15.37
C LYS A 831 51.79 -0.47 16.16
N THR A 832 51.52 0.77 16.54
CA THR A 832 52.46 1.62 17.28
C THR A 832 52.24 1.58 18.80
N LEU A 833 51.16 0.97 19.27
CA LEU A 833 50.79 0.94 20.69
C LEU A 833 51.58 -0.12 21.47
N SER A 834 51.60 0.04 22.79
CA SER A 834 52.19 -0.90 23.75
C SER A 834 51.21 -1.22 24.90
N PRO A 835 50.03 -1.82 24.62
CA PRO A 835 48.98 -2.06 25.62
C PRO A 835 49.39 -3.02 26.76
N GLY A 836 50.47 -3.80 26.57
CA GLY A 836 51.07 -4.59 27.66
C GLY A 836 51.85 -3.78 28.69
N LYS A 837 52.11 -2.49 28.43
CA LYS A 837 52.88 -1.59 29.30
C LYS A 837 52.17 -0.27 29.61
N ASN A 838 51.16 0.10 28.83
CA ASN A 838 50.42 1.35 28.95
C ASN A 838 48.91 1.10 28.95
N GLU A 839 48.24 1.52 30.00
CA GLU A 839 46.80 1.35 30.19
C GLU A 839 45.97 2.20 29.22
N GLU A 840 46.43 3.42 28.89
CA GLU A 840 45.74 4.29 27.92
C GLU A 840 45.75 3.69 26.50
N ASP A 841 46.83 3.01 26.14
CA ASP A 841 46.96 2.31 24.86
C ASP A 841 45.97 1.13 24.78
N LEU A 842 45.82 0.38 25.89
CA LEU A 842 44.82 -0.69 25.96
C LEU A 842 43.40 -0.10 25.88
N GLN A 843 43.11 0.95 26.65
CA GLN A 843 41.80 1.59 26.65
C GLN A 843 41.43 2.12 25.27
N TYR A 844 42.38 2.70 24.52
CA TYR A 844 42.16 3.14 23.15
C TYR A 844 41.65 2.01 22.23
N ILE A 845 42.14 0.78 22.41
CA ILE A 845 41.68 -0.41 21.68
C ILE A 845 40.29 -0.82 22.17
N LEU A 846 40.10 -0.92 23.48
CA LEU A 846 38.85 -1.36 24.10
C LEU A 846 37.68 -0.42 23.80
N ASP A 847 37.92 0.87 23.58
CA ASP A 847 36.90 1.83 23.18
C ASP A 847 36.35 1.57 21.77
N ARG A 848 37.09 0.86 20.92
CA ARG A 848 36.80 0.69 19.48
C ARG A 848 36.47 -0.73 19.08
N VAL A 849 36.92 -1.72 19.84
CA VAL A 849 36.74 -3.15 19.54
C VAL A 849 35.93 -3.82 20.65
N ASP A 850 34.95 -4.61 20.27
CA ASP A 850 34.32 -5.56 21.18
C ASP A 850 35.28 -6.74 21.37
N VAL A 851 36.08 -6.70 22.44
CA VAL A 851 37.17 -7.66 22.65
C VAL A 851 36.65 -9.07 22.92
N ASP A 852 35.49 -9.19 23.56
CA ASP A 852 34.87 -10.49 23.86
C ASP A 852 34.43 -11.18 22.57
N ASN A 853 33.75 -10.44 21.70
CA ASN A 853 33.42 -10.90 20.35
C ASN A 853 34.66 -11.30 19.55
N TYR A 854 35.70 -10.45 19.54
CA TYR A 854 36.90 -10.72 18.76
C TYR A 854 37.67 -11.95 19.28
N PHE A 855 37.76 -12.12 20.60
CA PHE A 855 38.39 -13.29 21.20
C PHE A 855 37.64 -14.57 20.83
N ASP A 856 36.31 -14.58 20.94
CA ASP A 856 35.49 -15.73 20.52
C ASP A 856 35.73 -16.08 19.06
N TYR A 857 35.78 -15.08 18.17
CA TYR A 857 36.09 -15.29 16.75
C TYR A 857 37.45 -15.97 16.54
N VAL A 858 38.51 -15.44 17.16
CA VAL A 858 39.88 -16.00 17.04
C VAL A 858 39.94 -17.42 17.64
N ILE A 859 39.25 -17.64 18.75
CA ILE A 859 39.14 -18.95 19.40
C ILE A 859 38.46 -19.96 18.47
N LEU A 860 37.34 -19.59 17.84
CA LEU A 860 36.61 -20.46 16.92
C LEU A 860 37.45 -20.83 15.70
N GLU A 861 38.08 -19.85 15.04
CA GLU A 861 39.02 -20.08 13.93
C GLU A 861 40.17 -21.02 14.33
N SER A 862 40.74 -20.79 15.52
CA SER A 862 41.84 -21.59 16.07
C SER A 862 41.40 -23.01 16.44
N PHE A 863 40.24 -23.15 17.07
CA PHE A 863 39.70 -24.44 17.50
C PHE A 863 39.30 -25.28 16.29
N PHE A 864 38.56 -24.74 15.33
CA PHE A 864 38.23 -25.47 14.11
C PHE A 864 39.44 -25.69 13.21
N ALA A 865 40.55 -25.01 13.48
CA ALA A 865 41.79 -25.10 12.72
C ALA A 865 41.58 -24.84 11.23
N ASN A 866 40.78 -23.83 10.93
CA ASN A 866 40.63 -23.33 9.59
C ASN A 866 42.00 -22.89 9.08
N THR A 867 42.40 -23.40 7.91
CA THR A 867 43.67 -23.03 7.29
C THR A 867 43.52 -21.89 6.30
N ASP A 868 42.30 -21.56 5.88
CA ASP A 868 42.00 -20.46 4.97
C ASP A 868 41.48 -19.22 5.72
N THR A 869 42.24 -18.78 6.73
CA THR A 869 41.86 -17.70 7.65
C THR A 869 41.87 -16.31 7.02
N GLY A 870 41.99 -16.20 5.69
CA GLY A 870 41.94 -14.92 4.98
C GLY A 870 40.53 -14.45 4.59
N ASN A 871 39.53 -15.32 4.70
CA ASN A 871 38.13 -15.04 4.35
C ASN A 871 37.39 -14.30 5.48
N ILE A 872 38.00 -13.24 6.01
CA ILE A 872 37.50 -12.53 7.18
C ILE A 872 36.45 -11.47 6.83
N ARG A 873 35.50 -11.28 7.74
CA ARG A 873 34.45 -10.27 7.70
C ARG A 873 34.26 -9.66 9.09
N TYR A 874 34.12 -8.34 9.14
CA TYR A 874 33.85 -7.60 10.37
C TYR A 874 33.09 -6.33 10.06
N TYR A 875 32.42 -5.80 11.07
CA TYR A 875 31.48 -4.72 10.92
C TYR A 875 31.49 -3.77 12.11
N LYS A 876 30.88 -2.60 11.90
CA LYS A 876 30.58 -1.64 12.95
C LYS A 876 29.20 -1.02 12.70
N VAL A 877 28.31 -1.14 13.68
CA VAL A 877 27.03 -0.42 13.70
C VAL A 877 27.23 1.04 14.15
N PRO A 878 26.35 1.98 13.79
CA PRO A 878 26.47 3.37 14.24
C PRO A 878 26.59 3.49 15.76
N GLY A 879 27.64 4.17 16.23
CA GLY A 879 27.91 4.34 17.66
C GLY A 879 28.42 3.09 18.39
N GLY A 880 28.55 1.95 17.71
CA GLY A 880 29.03 0.68 18.26
C GLY A 880 30.55 0.51 18.22
N LYS A 881 31.00 -0.73 18.43
CA LYS A 881 32.41 -1.17 18.30
C LYS A 881 32.56 -2.14 17.13
N TRP A 882 33.80 -2.32 16.68
CA TRP A 882 34.14 -3.33 15.67
C TRP A 882 33.92 -4.74 16.20
N ARG A 883 33.22 -5.57 15.42
CA ARG A 883 32.87 -6.97 15.69
C ARG A 883 33.13 -7.85 14.47
N TRP A 884 33.40 -9.13 14.68
CA TRP A 884 33.73 -10.11 13.66
C TRP A 884 32.57 -11.07 13.39
N ILE A 885 32.55 -11.60 12.17
CA ILE A 885 31.55 -12.54 11.67
C ILE A 885 32.26 -13.85 11.35
N LEU A 886 31.78 -14.96 11.90
CA LEU A 886 32.27 -16.28 11.51
C LEU A 886 31.66 -16.66 10.14
N TYR A 887 32.52 -16.86 9.14
CA TYR A 887 32.14 -17.01 7.74
C TYR A 887 33.19 -17.83 6.97
N ASP A 888 32.77 -18.58 5.94
CA ASP A 888 33.64 -19.40 5.06
C ASP A 888 34.52 -20.41 5.84
N MET A 889 33.87 -21.41 6.44
CA MET A 889 34.52 -22.39 7.31
C MET A 889 34.72 -23.75 6.62
N ASP A 890 34.72 -23.81 5.30
CA ASP A 890 34.76 -25.05 4.52
C ASP A 890 36.12 -25.79 4.61
N TYR A 891 37.18 -25.10 5.04
CA TYR A 891 38.47 -25.69 5.44
C TYR A 891 38.62 -25.95 6.95
N GLY A 892 37.64 -25.55 7.76
CA GLY A 892 37.59 -25.91 9.17
C GLY A 892 37.32 -27.40 9.37
N LEU A 893 37.91 -27.99 10.41
CA LEU A 893 37.84 -29.44 10.71
C LEU A 893 38.31 -30.36 9.55
N PHE A 894 39.10 -29.83 8.61
CA PHE A 894 39.63 -30.62 7.49
C PHE A 894 40.77 -31.57 7.90
N ASN A 895 41.60 -31.14 8.85
CA ASN A 895 42.73 -31.91 9.40
C ASN A 895 42.92 -31.61 10.89
N ALA A 896 42.88 -32.66 11.73
CA ALA A 896 43.01 -32.53 13.18
C ALA A 896 44.36 -31.95 13.63
N ASN A 897 45.43 -32.18 12.86
CA ASN A 897 46.80 -31.76 13.19
C ASN A 897 47.14 -30.35 12.69
N SER A 898 46.25 -29.69 11.93
CA SER A 898 46.43 -28.28 11.58
C SER A 898 46.55 -27.45 12.86
N ASN A 899 47.57 -26.61 12.96
CA ASN A 899 47.82 -25.78 14.14
C ASN A 899 47.12 -24.43 13.99
N GLY A 900 45.83 -24.40 14.34
CA GLY A 900 44.99 -23.20 14.19
C GLY A 900 45.50 -22.00 14.97
N ILE A 901 45.95 -22.20 16.22
CA ILE A 901 46.46 -21.10 17.06
C ILE A 901 47.76 -20.52 16.49
N ALA A 902 48.68 -21.37 16.03
CA ALA A 902 49.92 -20.90 15.40
C ALA A 902 49.67 -20.25 14.05
N ASN A 903 48.66 -20.72 13.30
CA ASN A 903 48.25 -20.11 12.04
C ASN A 903 47.74 -18.68 12.28
N TYR A 904 46.78 -18.50 13.18
CA TYR A 904 46.14 -17.20 13.40
C TYR A 904 47.07 -16.21 14.12
N LEU A 905 47.89 -16.67 15.07
CA LEU A 905 48.81 -15.82 15.85
C LEU A 905 50.23 -15.75 15.26
N ASN A 906 50.45 -16.20 14.02
CA ASN A 906 51.76 -16.10 13.37
C ASN A 906 52.22 -14.62 13.34
N PRO A 907 53.38 -14.26 13.92
CA PRO A 907 53.87 -12.88 13.96
C PRO A 907 54.10 -12.22 12.59
N LYS A 908 54.13 -13.01 11.51
CA LYS A 908 54.24 -12.51 10.13
C LYS A 908 52.89 -12.09 9.53
N GLY A 909 51.79 -12.46 10.16
CA GLY A 909 50.44 -12.43 9.58
C GLY A 909 49.92 -13.85 9.31
N HIS A 910 48.68 -13.96 8.83
CA HIS A 910 48.00 -15.23 8.55
C HIS A 910 47.32 -15.23 7.18
N GLY A 911 46.60 -16.32 6.85
CA GLY A 911 45.99 -16.52 5.54
C GLY A 911 47.03 -16.87 4.47
N ALA A 912 46.65 -16.78 3.20
CA ALA A 912 47.57 -17.06 2.10
C ALA A 912 48.78 -16.12 2.14
N ASN A 913 49.99 -16.69 2.09
CA ASN A 913 51.27 -15.97 2.14
C ASN A 913 51.52 -15.10 3.39
N ASP A 914 50.80 -15.35 4.50
CA ASP A 914 50.83 -14.50 5.70
C ASP A 914 50.38 -13.03 5.45
N ASP A 915 49.57 -12.79 4.41
CA ASP A 915 49.19 -11.43 3.96
C ASP A 915 48.11 -10.73 4.81
N ILE A 916 47.49 -11.44 5.76
CA ILE A 916 46.42 -10.92 6.62
C ILE A 916 47.00 -10.45 7.96
N ASP A 917 46.66 -9.22 8.31
CA ASP A 917 47.17 -8.52 9.47
C ASP A 917 46.46 -8.96 10.77
N ASN A 918 47.24 -9.52 11.71
CA ASN A 918 46.80 -9.91 13.05
C ASN A 918 47.40 -9.04 14.16
N SER A 919 47.90 -7.84 13.83
CA SER A 919 48.54 -6.95 14.82
C SER A 919 47.62 -6.66 16.01
N LEU A 920 46.30 -6.59 15.79
CA LEU A 920 45.33 -6.33 16.84
C LEU A 920 45.35 -7.41 17.94
N ILE A 921 45.21 -8.69 17.57
CA ILE A 921 45.23 -9.77 18.55
C ILE A 921 46.61 -9.90 19.21
N LEU A 922 47.70 -9.78 18.44
CA LEU A 922 49.05 -9.86 18.98
C LEU A 922 49.30 -8.75 20.02
N LYS A 923 48.83 -7.53 19.75
CA LYS A 923 48.94 -6.40 20.68
C LYS A 923 48.09 -6.61 21.93
N LEU A 924 46.83 -7.05 21.79
CA LEU A 924 45.97 -7.34 22.94
C LEU A 924 46.62 -8.36 23.88
N LEU A 925 47.20 -9.43 23.34
CA LEU A 925 47.84 -10.50 24.12
C LEU A 925 49.20 -10.11 24.74
N GLU A 926 49.76 -8.92 24.44
CA GLU A 926 50.89 -8.37 25.21
C GLU A 926 50.48 -8.00 26.65
N ASN A 927 49.20 -7.71 26.88
CA ASN A 927 48.65 -7.41 28.19
C ASN A 927 48.27 -8.69 28.94
N ARG A 928 48.70 -8.81 30.20
CA ARG A 928 48.52 -10.04 31.00
C ARG A 928 47.06 -10.36 31.30
N ASP A 929 46.25 -9.34 31.60
CA ASP A 929 44.84 -9.54 31.93
C ASP A 929 44.04 -9.92 30.68
N MET A 930 44.41 -9.35 29.52
CA MET A 930 43.82 -9.75 28.23
C MET A 930 44.23 -11.15 27.81
N LEU A 931 45.48 -11.55 28.04
CA LEU A 931 45.93 -12.93 27.81
C LEU A 931 45.19 -13.92 28.71
N ASP A 932 45.08 -13.61 30.01
CA ASP A 932 44.32 -14.42 30.97
C ASP A 932 42.84 -14.54 30.57
N LYS A 933 42.23 -13.42 30.18
CA LYS A 933 40.86 -13.37 29.64
C LYS A 933 40.70 -14.23 28.40
N PHE A 934 41.63 -14.14 27.44
CA PHE A 934 41.62 -14.95 26.22
C PHE A 934 41.74 -16.45 26.53
N LEU A 935 42.69 -16.85 27.39
CA LEU A 935 42.90 -18.25 27.75
C LEU A 935 41.73 -18.83 28.54
N THR A 936 41.16 -18.06 29.46
CA THR A 936 39.95 -18.44 30.22
C THR A 936 38.80 -18.69 29.27
N ARG A 937 38.51 -17.73 28.37
CA ARG A 937 37.42 -17.86 27.41
C ARG A 937 37.65 -19.00 26.41
N PHE A 938 38.90 -19.21 25.98
CA PHE A 938 39.25 -20.35 25.13
C PHE A 938 38.98 -21.68 25.86
N GLY A 939 39.36 -21.76 27.13
CA GLY A 939 39.06 -22.91 27.98
C GLY A 939 37.56 -23.20 28.13
N GLU A 940 36.73 -22.16 28.28
CA GLU A 940 35.27 -22.28 28.31
C GLU A 940 34.72 -22.87 27.01
N ILE A 941 35.02 -22.25 25.85
CA ILE A 941 34.54 -22.72 24.54
C ILE A 941 35.05 -24.14 24.25
N PHE A 942 36.33 -24.40 24.54
CA PHE A 942 36.96 -25.71 24.35
C PHE A 942 36.22 -26.82 25.12
N ARG A 943 35.80 -26.55 26.36
CA ARG A 943 35.09 -27.54 27.20
C ARG A 943 33.69 -27.85 26.67
N THR A 944 33.07 -26.94 25.93
CA THR A 944 31.81 -27.22 25.21
C THR A 944 32.03 -28.17 24.04
N PHE A 945 33.12 -27.98 23.28
CA PHE A 945 33.42 -28.75 22.08
C PHE A 945 34.17 -30.06 22.35
N THR A 946 33.52 -30.91 23.15
CA THR A 946 33.97 -32.30 23.35
C THR A 946 33.87 -33.12 22.07
N THR A 947 34.61 -34.23 21.99
CA THR A 947 34.53 -35.17 20.86
C THR A 947 33.10 -35.63 20.60
N ASP A 948 32.35 -35.98 21.65
CA ASP A 948 30.98 -36.50 21.52
C ASP A 948 30.03 -35.42 20.98
N VAL A 949 30.16 -34.17 21.43
CA VAL A 949 29.35 -33.04 20.94
C VAL A 949 29.62 -32.79 19.45
N ILE A 950 30.88 -32.76 19.03
CA ILE A 950 31.23 -32.52 17.62
C ILE A 950 30.73 -33.68 16.74
N ILE A 951 30.89 -34.94 17.18
CA ILE A 951 30.41 -36.11 16.43
C ILE A 951 28.89 -36.11 16.35
N ALA A 952 28.18 -35.84 17.46
CA ALA A 952 26.73 -35.75 17.46
C ALA A 952 26.24 -34.70 16.44
N GLN A 953 26.89 -33.53 16.39
CA GLN A 953 26.51 -32.51 15.41
C GLN A 953 26.78 -32.93 13.96
N ILE A 954 27.89 -33.64 13.71
CA ILE A 954 28.19 -34.24 12.40
C ILE A 954 27.11 -35.26 12.01
N ASP A 955 26.67 -36.10 12.95
CA ASP A 955 25.69 -37.14 12.71
C ASP A 955 24.28 -36.58 12.47
N GLU A 956 23.89 -35.52 13.17
CA GLU A 956 22.66 -34.78 12.88
C GLU A 956 22.66 -34.23 11.45
N CYS A 957 23.72 -33.53 11.05
CA CYS A 957 23.84 -32.98 9.70
C CYS A 957 23.85 -34.09 8.64
N TYR A 958 24.54 -35.20 8.91
CA TYR A 958 24.57 -36.38 8.03
C TYR A 958 23.16 -36.97 7.85
N ALA A 959 22.41 -37.15 8.94
CA ALA A 959 21.07 -37.74 8.89
C ALA A 959 20.08 -36.87 8.08
N VAL A 960 20.23 -35.54 8.12
CA VAL A 960 19.43 -34.62 7.30
C VAL A 960 19.78 -34.74 5.82
N LEU A 961 21.07 -34.86 5.47
CA LEU A 961 21.51 -34.88 4.07
C LEU A 961 21.40 -36.24 3.40
N GLU A 962 21.67 -37.34 4.11
CA GLU A 962 21.79 -38.68 3.53
C GLU A 962 20.63 -39.06 2.60
N PRO A 963 19.34 -38.83 2.95
CA PRO A 963 18.24 -39.22 2.09
C PRO A 963 18.23 -38.52 0.72
N GLU A 964 18.80 -37.32 0.63
CA GLU A 964 18.80 -36.50 -0.59
C GLU A 964 20.04 -36.76 -1.47
N MET A 965 21.14 -37.26 -0.89
CA MET A 965 22.41 -37.38 -1.61
C MET A 965 22.35 -38.36 -2.79
N ASP A 966 21.43 -39.33 -2.77
CA ASP A 966 21.21 -40.26 -3.88
C ASP A 966 20.76 -39.52 -5.15
N MET A 967 19.72 -38.68 -5.05
CA MET A 967 19.23 -37.87 -6.17
C MET A 967 20.23 -36.79 -6.57
N HIS A 968 20.93 -36.19 -5.60
CA HIS A 968 21.95 -35.18 -5.91
C HIS A 968 23.06 -35.76 -6.79
N TYR A 969 23.58 -36.93 -6.46
CA TYR A 969 24.62 -37.57 -7.26
C TYR A 969 24.11 -38.21 -8.54
N ASP A 970 22.83 -38.59 -8.62
CA ASP A 970 22.20 -38.95 -9.90
C ASP A 970 22.28 -37.79 -10.90
N ARG A 971 22.06 -36.56 -10.42
CA ARG A 971 22.12 -35.35 -11.24
C ARG A 971 23.53 -34.88 -11.60
N TRP A 972 24.46 -34.94 -10.65
CA TRP A 972 25.75 -34.23 -10.77
C TRP A 972 26.98 -35.12 -10.95
N ALA A 973 26.91 -36.44 -10.67
CA ALA A 973 28.12 -37.27 -10.69
C ALA A 973 28.82 -37.27 -12.06
N SER A 974 28.07 -37.32 -13.17
CA SER A 974 28.64 -37.29 -14.52
C SER A 974 29.35 -35.99 -14.85
N GLU A 975 28.95 -34.89 -14.22
CA GLU A 975 29.48 -33.55 -14.48
C GLU A 975 30.73 -33.23 -13.64
N ASN A 976 31.08 -34.08 -12.66
CA ASN A 976 32.26 -33.86 -11.83
C ASN A 976 33.52 -33.79 -12.69
N LEU A 977 34.31 -32.74 -12.49
CA LEU A 977 35.52 -32.48 -13.26
C LEU A 977 36.77 -32.94 -12.51
N LYS A 978 37.62 -33.73 -13.17
CA LYS A 978 38.87 -34.23 -12.59
C LYS A 978 39.92 -33.15 -12.35
N SER A 979 39.84 -32.05 -13.10
CA SER A 979 40.64 -30.84 -12.89
C SER A 979 40.28 -30.10 -11.60
N ILE A 980 39.14 -30.43 -10.99
CA ILE A 980 38.68 -29.89 -9.71
C ILE A 980 39.00 -30.84 -8.56
N SER A 981 38.54 -32.08 -8.67
CA SER A 981 38.82 -33.13 -7.68
C SER A 981 39.20 -34.41 -8.42
N PHE A 982 40.50 -34.70 -8.42
CA PHE A 982 41.06 -35.84 -9.14
C PHE A 982 40.52 -37.19 -8.62
N ASP A 983 40.19 -37.26 -7.33
CA ASP A 983 39.76 -38.46 -6.62
C ASP A 983 38.24 -38.62 -6.48
N GLN A 984 37.45 -37.57 -6.75
CA GLN A 984 35.99 -37.68 -6.74
C GLN A 984 35.51 -38.55 -7.91
N PRO A 985 34.68 -39.58 -7.67
CA PRO A 985 34.14 -40.41 -8.75
C PRO A 985 33.18 -39.65 -9.68
N GLN A 986 32.89 -40.25 -10.84
CA GLN A 986 31.91 -39.72 -11.81
C GLN A 986 30.66 -40.62 -11.98
N SER A 987 30.53 -41.66 -11.15
CA SER A 987 29.33 -42.49 -11.06
C SER A 987 28.58 -42.21 -9.77
N LYS A 988 27.25 -42.26 -9.81
CA LYS A 988 26.37 -42.08 -8.65
C LYS A 988 26.82 -42.89 -7.43
N ASP A 989 26.92 -44.22 -7.57
CA ASP A 989 27.36 -45.12 -6.49
C ASP A 989 28.77 -44.82 -5.99
N GLY A 990 29.67 -44.43 -6.90
CA GLY A 990 31.02 -44.02 -6.56
C GLY A 990 31.01 -42.77 -5.69
N CYS A 991 30.28 -41.73 -6.10
CA CYS A 991 30.14 -40.48 -5.36
C CYS A 991 29.51 -40.69 -3.98
N LEU A 992 28.48 -41.54 -3.86
CA LEU A 992 27.86 -41.87 -2.57
C LEU A 992 28.85 -42.54 -1.60
N ARG A 993 29.60 -43.56 -2.06
CA ARG A 993 30.64 -44.21 -1.24
C ARG A 993 31.74 -43.21 -0.85
N TYR A 994 32.14 -42.37 -1.80
CA TYR A 994 33.14 -41.35 -1.56
C TYR A 994 32.68 -40.32 -0.53
N TRP A 995 31.48 -39.76 -0.68
CA TRP A 995 30.87 -38.83 0.28
C TRP A 995 30.82 -39.42 1.68
N ARG A 996 30.29 -40.64 1.85
CA ARG A 996 30.29 -41.36 3.15
C ARG A 996 31.69 -41.50 3.75
N SER A 997 32.70 -41.81 2.92
CA SER A 997 34.08 -41.89 3.38
C SER A 997 34.66 -40.54 3.81
N ARG A 998 34.22 -39.43 3.18
CA ARG A 998 34.62 -38.07 3.56
C ARG A 998 33.95 -37.61 4.85
N VAL A 999 32.69 -37.97 5.05
CA VAL A 999 32.01 -37.75 6.34
C VAL A 999 32.71 -38.53 7.45
N GLU A 1000 33.09 -39.80 7.21
CA GLU A 1000 33.84 -40.57 8.21
C GLU A 1000 35.22 -39.98 8.51
N ARG A 1001 35.90 -39.43 7.49
CA ARG A 1001 37.14 -38.67 7.70
C ARG A 1001 36.89 -37.47 8.62
N MET A 1002 35.80 -36.73 8.45
CA MET A 1002 35.45 -35.60 9.32
C MET A 1002 35.17 -36.06 10.76
N ARG A 1003 34.45 -37.17 10.97
CA ARG A 1003 34.29 -37.78 12.30
C ARG A 1003 35.64 -38.14 12.92
N ASN A 1004 36.53 -38.73 12.13
CA ASN A 1004 37.88 -39.06 12.60
C ASN A 1004 38.71 -37.81 12.93
N VAL A 1005 38.49 -36.67 12.25
CA VAL A 1005 39.07 -35.38 12.67
C VAL A 1005 38.49 -34.96 14.02
N ALA A 1006 37.17 -35.01 14.21
CA ALA A 1006 36.50 -34.68 15.47
C ALA A 1006 37.00 -35.53 16.67
N ARG A 1007 37.27 -36.82 16.45
CA ARG A 1007 37.88 -37.72 17.46
C ARG A 1007 39.25 -37.24 17.96
N LYS A 1008 40.00 -36.56 17.11
CA LYS A 1008 41.39 -36.15 17.39
C LYS A 1008 41.48 -34.69 17.80
N ARG A 1009 40.64 -33.82 17.23
CA ARG A 1009 40.80 -32.36 17.26
C ARG A 1009 40.91 -31.77 18.67
N PRO A 1010 40.07 -32.13 19.67
CA PRO A 1010 40.19 -31.57 21.01
C PRO A 1010 41.56 -31.82 21.65
N ALA A 1011 42.11 -33.04 21.54
CA ALA A 1011 43.43 -33.38 22.08
C ALA A 1011 44.57 -32.61 21.38
N TYR A 1012 44.50 -32.49 20.05
CA TYR A 1012 45.47 -31.71 19.28
C TYR A 1012 45.41 -30.22 19.62
N CYS A 1013 44.21 -29.63 19.70
CA CYS A 1013 44.03 -28.22 20.05
C CYS A 1013 44.61 -27.93 21.44
N TRP A 1014 44.32 -28.78 22.43
CA TRP A 1014 44.84 -28.64 23.79
C TRP A 1014 46.37 -28.55 23.79
N ARG A 1015 47.06 -29.47 23.09
CA ARG A 1015 48.53 -29.48 23.04
C ARG A 1015 49.11 -28.33 22.25
N GLN A 1016 48.50 -27.95 21.13
CA GLN A 1016 48.94 -26.80 20.33
C GLN A 1016 48.87 -25.49 21.13
N VAL A 1017 47.81 -25.29 21.92
CA VAL A 1017 47.67 -24.12 22.81
C VAL A 1017 48.73 -24.15 23.92
N ALA A 1018 48.90 -25.31 24.58
CA ALA A 1018 49.92 -25.49 25.61
C ALA A 1018 51.32 -25.14 25.11
N GLU A 1019 51.70 -25.62 23.93
CA GLU A 1019 52.99 -25.36 23.30
C GLU A 1019 53.17 -23.90 22.89
N TRP A 1020 52.15 -23.30 22.26
CA TRP A 1020 52.22 -21.92 21.76
C TRP A 1020 52.43 -20.91 22.89
N PHE A 1021 51.61 -21.01 23.94
CA PHE A 1021 51.66 -20.12 25.09
C PHE A 1021 52.65 -20.57 26.18
N LYS A 1022 53.32 -21.71 25.98
CA LYS A 1022 54.29 -22.31 26.91
C LYS A 1022 53.68 -22.56 28.30
N LEU A 1023 52.43 -23.02 28.33
CA LEU A 1023 51.70 -23.31 29.55
C LEU A 1023 52.11 -24.68 30.10
N THR A 1024 52.23 -24.77 31.42
CA THR A 1024 52.44 -26.06 32.11
C THR A 1024 51.17 -26.91 32.06
N ASP A 1025 51.30 -28.24 32.20
CA ASP A 1025 50.12 -29.13 32.27
C ASP A 1025 49.15 -28.74 33.40
N ALA A 1026 49.65 -28.17 34.50
CA ALA A 1026 48.83 -27.66 35.60
C ALA A 1026 47.99 -26.44 35.18
N GLN A 1027 48.61 -25.46 34.51
CA GLN A 1027 47.90 -24.28 33.99
C GLN A 1027 46.91 -24.65 32.89
N MET A 1028 47.27 -25.58 32.01
CA MET A 1028 46.33 -26.08 31.01
C MET A 1028 45.14 -26.80 31.66
N THR A 1029 45.36 -27.57 32.73
CA THR A 1029 44.28 -28.22 33.47
C THR A 1029 43.36 -27.18 34.14
N GLU A 1030 43.92 -26.09 34.63
CA GLU A 1030 43.15 -24.97 35.21
C GLU A 1030 42.26 -24.27 34.16
N TYR A 1031 42.84 -23.83 33.04
CA TYR A 1031 42.07 -23.12 32.00
C TYR A 1031 41.14 -24.05 31.20
N PHE A 1032 41.65 -25.18 30.69
CA PHE A 1032 40.98 -26.03 29.69
C PHE A 1032 40.44 -27.35 30.27
N GLY A 1033 40.80 -27.71 31.50
CA GLY A 1033 40.55 -29.05 32.03
C GLY A 1033 41.59 -30.08 31.58
N PRO A 1034 41.43 -31.35 31.99
CA PRO A 1034 42.38 -32.41 31.67
C PRO A 1034 42.48 -32.62 30.15
N ILE A 1035 43.65 -33.03 29.67
CA ILE A 1035 43.86 -33.34 28.25
C ILE A 1035 42.82 -34.38 27.78
N PRO A 1036 42.04 -34.10 26.71
CA PRO A 1036 41.10 -35.06 26.18
C PRO A 1036 41.80 -36.34 25.70
N LEU A 1037 41.14 -37.46 25.89
CA LEU A 1037 41.56 -38.73 25.32
C LEU A 1037 41.01 -38.86 23.89
N ILE A 1038 41.88 -39.08 22.90
CA ILE A 1038 41.52 -39.56 21.57
C ILE A 1038 40.86 -40.94 21.68
N PRO A 1039 39.61 -41.12 21.23
CA PRO A 1039 38.93 -42.42 21.25
C PRO A 1039 39.71 -43.54 20.56
N ARG A 1040 39.58 -44.78 21.07
CA ARG A 1040 40.31 -45.95 20.55
C ARG A 1040 39.97 -46.31 19.11
N ASP A 1041 38.76 -45.96 18.66
CA ASP A 1041 38.27 -46.14 17.30
C ASP A 1041 38.74 -45.04 16.34
N ALA A 1042 39.52 -44.05 16.79
CA ALA A 1042 40.18 -43.11 15.91
C ALA A 1042 41.19 -43.81 14.99
N THR A 1043 41.09 -43.54 13.69
CA THR A 1043 41.94 -44.13 12.67
C THR A 1043 43.13 -43.23 12.32
N TRP A 1044 44.23 -43.89 11.95
CA TRP A 1044 45.51 -43.29 11.61
C TRP A 1044 45.99 -43.85 10.28
N ASP A 1045 46.62 -43.02 9.45
CA ASP A 1045 47.10 -43.46 8.13
C ASP A 1045 48.19 -44.55 8.22
N SER A 1046 48.87 -44.65 9.38
CA SER A 1046 49.82 -45.71 9.69
C SER A 1046 50.06 -45.83 11.20
N ASP A 1047 50.59 -46.97 11.65
CA ASP A 1047 51.04 -47.15 13.04
C ASP A 1047 52.14 -46.14 13.42
N LYS A 1048 52.96 -45.73 12.46
CA LYS A 1048 53.95 -44.66 12.67
C LYS A 1048 53.27 -43.33 12.96
N ALA A 1049 52.21 -42.99 12.21
CA ALA A 1049 51.43 -41.78 12.46
C ALA A 1049 50.74 -41.83 13.84
N LYS A 1050 50.17 -42.98 14.20
CA LYS A 1050 49.61 -43.22 15.54
C LYS A 1050 50.66 -43.02 16.64
N ASN A 1051 51.79 -43.71 16.55
CA ASN A 1051 52.86 -43.62 17.55
C ASN A 1051 53.39 -42.18 17.67
N ASN A 1052 53.61 -41.49 16.54
CA ASN A 1052 54.05 -40.11 16.55
C ASN A 1052 53.01 -39.17 17.18
N GLY A 1053 51.75 -39.29 16.80
CA GLY A 1053 50.65 -38.50 17.35
C GLY A 1053 50.48 -38.72 18.85
N MET A 1054 50.43 -39.98 19.30
CA MET A 1054 50.29 -40.30 20.72
C MET A 1054 51.52 -39.89 21.54
N THR A 1055 52.73 -40.02 20.98
CA THR A 1055 53.96 -39.54 21.64
C THR A 1055 53.99 -38.01 21.73
N TYR A 1056 53.55 -37.31 20.69
CA TYR A 1056 53.37 -35.86 20.71
C TYR A 1056 52.38 -35.43 21.81
N LEU A 1057 51.26 -36.14 21.94
CA LEU A 1057 50.18 -35.76 22.86
C LEU A 1057 50.40 -36.17 24.32
N TYR A 1058 51.11 -37.26 24.59
CA TYR A 1058 51.20 -37.83 25.94
C TYR A 1058 52.64 -38.17 26.37
N GLY A 1059 53.64 -37.84 25.55
CA GLY A 1059 55.04 -38.22 25.80
C GLY A 1059 55.25 -39.74 25.76
N SER A 1060 56.33 -40.23 26.37
CA SER A 1060 56.68 -41.67 26.36
C SER A 1060 55.75 -42.55 27.24
N SER A 1061 54.87 -41.95 28.03
CA SER A 1061 53.96 -42.67 28.94
C SER A 1061 52.61 -43.04 28.29
N TRP A 1062 52.37 -42.64 27.04
CA TRP A 1062 51.07 -42.80 26.37
C TRP A 1062 50.55 -44.25 26.34
N GLN A 1063 51.44 -45.23 26.25
CA GLN A 1063 51.10 -46.66 26.27
C GLN A 1063 50.45 -47.11 27.60
N LYS A 1064 50.67 -46.37 28.70
CA LYS A 1064 50.01 -46.60 29.99
C LYS A 1064 48.61 -45.98 30.06
N LEU A 1065 48.40 -44.88 29.34
CA LEU A 1065 47.13 -44.17 29.25
C LEU A 1065 46.19 -44.84 28.21
N TYR A 1066 46.77 -45.55 27.23
CA TYR A 1066 46.08 -46.28 26.16
C TYR A 1066 46.52 -47.75 26.07
N PRO A 1067 46.15 -48.58 27.07
CA PRO A 1067 46.44 -50.01 27.05
C PRO A 1067 45.62 -50.77 26.02
#